data_AF-A0A955AHY1-F1
#
_entry.id   AF-A0A955AHY1-F1
#
_cell.length_a   1.000
_cell.length_b   1.000
_cell.length_c   1.000
_cell.angle_alpha   90.00
_cell.angle_beta   90.00
_cell.angle_gamma   90.00
#
_symmetry.space_group_name_H-M   'P 1'
#
loop_
_entity.id
_entity.type
_entity.pdbx_description
1 polymer ?
#
loop_
_entity_poly.entity_id
_entity_poly.type
_entity_poly.pdbx_seq_one_letter_code
_entity_poly.pdbx_strand_id
1 'polypeptide(L)'
;MFLVSKKTVSHYPPGINGYSCRNWLILWCVGMGVIACSFAPNAQAQEQENVKIWEFSPYEVNVLWQIDPGVTVSNVAREQFLTNLLDRLQRDFKSAWQPRIMPLATHWQTLASRSLTTLTLAELTDQELVVVVSAKDTIYKSLRTFEAAMEGASDISVHASDYESLLRDASDSEANSAISKLLSKCRPHSLLESELKDKLTSGEIPMAIVPRRVARALGEAVRQIATPLPWQSGALFNQYDKVFFLRISKTNLGFQCAAREIDCEMQYLGPAFEHTAQRWVDVDRTAGHVIASCFAPVARMEEATSRTAELQLRAGGLIVDPANPAYVQVGDVMQPIIRRDDRYGMPTLLEPLPWTFAAITGTDGIHLDANVYTYSGGPGLQGRKNRRTQRVLLRVRPQHARTELKVVVRGTDVPQPGCFVYRRDWLSDDFEFLGRTDWRGQFSVVRQSPSPFLPDDIKTARMQVIREAEKRELEAAAQVEATQDTGSSGDTGGVAVSPAPTLGPDPLAELPPVEKVALQFRAPLEQLYIKSGDIVLAKLPYVVGMEATQVAELPDDSRRLQAEAHIRGFQGEILDLIGLRNLLAARIKLYLRDSKFDQAKTTMAELRGLRNYKEMADALELIQRDMLDESNGAIPPVSKRRIDTMFQTTRKLLEQYLQDNLITQTEKTIAAAESGETPQS
;
A
#
# COMPACT_ATOMS: atom_id res chain seq x y z
N MET A 1 -33.12 -19.32 -45.01
CA MET A 1 -33.75 -18.19 -45.73
C MET A 1 -32.61 -17.31 -46.24
N PHE A 2 -32.44 -17.23 -47.58
CA PHE A 2 -31.64 -16.33 -48.44
C PHE A 2 -30.31 -15.73 -47.90
N LEU A 3 -29.10 -16.08 -48.38
CA LEU A 3 -28.40 -15.81 -49.67
C LEU A 3 -28.09 -14.33 -50.00
N VAL A 4 -26.83 -14.12 -50.42
CA VAL A 4 -26.23 -13.05 -51.27
C VAL A 4 -25.48 -11.89 -50.58
N SER A 5 -24.17 -11.75 -50.85
CA SER A 5 -23.61 -10.63 -51.65
C SER A 5 -22.10 -10.70 -51.87
N LYS A 6 -21.70 -10.65 -53.15
CA LYS A 6 -20.36 -10.36 -53.70
C LYS A 6 -20.28 -8.86 -54.04
N LYS A 7 -19.10 -8.24 -53.92
CA LYS A 7 -18.60 -7.14 -54.80
C LYS A 7 -17.10 -6.82 -54.50
N THR A 8 -16.19 -7.08 -55.46
CA THR A 8 -15.44 -6.12 -56.35
C THR A 8 -14.28 -5.38 -55.66
N VAL A 9 -12.99 -5.66 -55.91
CA VAL A 9 -12.08 -5.37 -57.07
C VAL A 9 -11.60 -3.91 -57.19
N SER A 10 -10.26 -3.69 -57.11
CA SER A 10 -9.46 -2.63 -57.77
C SER A 10 -7.96 -3.04 -57.74
N HIS A 11 -7.25 -3.44 -58.83
CA HIS A 11 -6.52 -2.65 -59.87
C HIS A 11 -5.38 -1.76 -59.28
N TYR A 12 -4.06 -1.95 -59.50
CA TYR A 12 -3.17 -1.95 -60.71
C TYR A 12 -1.70 -2.42 -60.27
N PRO A 13 -0.64 -2.58 -61.11
CA PRO A 13 -0.43 -3.45 -62.30
C PRO A 13 1.04 -4.02 -62.34
N PRO A 14 1.71 -4.40 -63.48
CA PRO A 14 2.53 -5.63 -63.56
C PRO A 14 4.00 -5.45 -64.04
N GLY A 15 4.73 -6.58 -64.12
CA GLY A 15 5.98 -6.75 -64.92
C GLY A 15 7.23 -7.08 -64.07
N ILE A 16 8.15 -7.98 -64.41
CA ILE A 16 8.59 -8.59 -65.68
C ILE A 16 9.38 -9.89 -65.35
N ASN A 17 9.20 -10.93 -66.19
CA ASN A 17 10.06 -12.08 -66.60
C ASN A 17 11.06 -12.69 -65.59
N GLY A 18 11.04 -14.00 -65.30
CA GLY A 18 11.29 -15.14 -66.18
C GLY A 18 12.49 -15.90 -65.57
N TYR A 19 12.44 -17.20 -65.25
CA TYR A 19 12.68 -18.32 -66.16
C TYR A 19 12.52 -19.67 -65.43
N SER A 20 11.99 -20.66 -66.17
CA SER A 20 12.30 -22.11 -66.18
C SER A 20 12.11 -22.93 -64.89
N CYS A 21 11.05 -23.75 -64.73
CA CYS A 21 10.73 -25.04 -65.39
C CYS A 21 11.58 -26.27 -65.01
N ARG A 22 10.84 -27.36 -64.74
CA ARG A 22 11.11 -28.83 -64.83
C ARG A 22 11.57 -29.53 -63.54
N ASN A 23 10.68 -30.33 -62.92
CA ASN A 23 10.38 -31.77 -63.16
C ASN A 23 11.29 -32.65 -62.26
N TRP A 24 10.91 -33.78 -61.64
CA TRP A 24 9.82 -34.72 -61.86
C TRP A 24 9.78 -35.73 -60.68
N LEU A 25 8.56 -36.23 -60.42
CA LEU A 25 8.14 -37.58 -60.04
C LEU A 25 8.53 -38.31 -58.71
N ILE A 26 7.42 -38.76 -58.11
CA ILE A 26 7.13 -39.82 -57.13
C ILE A 26 7.48 -41.22 -57.69
N LEU A 27 8.03 -42.15 -56.90
CA LEU A 27 7.49 -43.51 -56.69
C LEU A 27 8.26 -44.35 -55.63
N TRP A 28 7.49 -44.87 -54.67
CA TRP A 28 7.53 -46.21 -54.05
C TRP A 28 8.86 -46.95 -53.79
N CYS A 29 9.10 -47.30 -52.51
CA CYS A 29 9.57 -48.63 -52.09
C CYS A 29 9.20 -48.90 -50.62
N VAL A 30 8.31 -49.87 -50.42
CA VAL A 30 8.09 -50.57 -49.14
C VAL A 30 9.17 -51.66 -49.03
N GLY A 31 9.94 -51.67 -47.95
CA GLY A 31 10.92 -52.71 -47.67
C GLY A 31 11.23 -52.76 -46.18
N MET A 32 10.89 -53.89 -45.55
CA MET A 32 11.14 -54.20 -44.15
C MET A 32 12.59 -53.94 -43.74
N GLY A 33 12.76 -53.24 -42.62
CA GLY A 33 14.02 -53.12 -41.92
C GLY A 33 13.74 -52.78 -40.46
N VAL A 34 13.50 -53.82 -39.65
CA VAL A 34 13.53 -53.72 -38.19
C VAL A 34 14.97 -53.37 -37.80
N ILE A 35 15.21 -52.08 -37.59
CA ILE A 35 16.38 -51.59 -36.87
C ILE A 35 15.83 -50.97 -35.59
N ALA A 36 16.11 -51.64 -34.48
CA ALA A 36 15.94 -51.11 -33.14
C ALA A 36 16.89 -49.91 -32.99
N CYS A 37 16.42 -48.73 -33.37
CA CYS A 37 17.04 -47.47 -32.99
C CYS A 37 16.48 -47.06 -31.63
N SER A 38 17.34 -47.11 -30.63
CA SER A 38 17.19 -46.47 -29.34
C SER A 38 16.85 -44.99 -29.55
N PHE A 39 15.57 -44.65 -29.50
CA PHE A 39 15.13 -43.25 -29.49
C PHE A 39 15.45 -42.68 -28.11
N ALA A 40 16.63 -42.05 -28.00
CA ALA A 40 16.77 -40.91 -27.10
C ALA A 40 15.73 -39.87 -27.55
N PRO A 41 14.88 -39.34 -26.65
CA PRO A 41 13.94 -38.31 -27.03
C PRO A 41 14.74 -37.07 -27.47
N ASN A 42 14.71 -36.79 -28.76
CA ASN A 42 15.14 -35.51 -29.32
C ASN A 42 14.42 -34.39 -28.54
N ALA A 43 15.19 -33.49 -27.94
CA ALA A 43 14.76 -32.30 -27.22
C ALA A 43 14.15 -31.22 -28.14
N GLN A 44 13.44 -31.60 -29.20
CA GLN A 44 12.81 -30.70 -30.17
C GLN A 44 11.36 -31.06 -30.47
N ALA A 45 10.70 -31.83 -29.59
CA ALA A 45 9.26 -32.02 -29.64
C ALA A 45 8.54 -31.01 -28.74
N GLN A 46 7.88 -30.05 -29.39
CA GLN A 46 6.75 -29.23 -28.89
C GLN A 46 7.05 -28.09 -27.88
N GLU A 47 7.63 -26.99 -28.37
CA GLU A 47 7.15 -25.64 -28.00
C GLU A 47 5.86 -25.34 -28.79
N GLN A 48 4.80 -26.09 -28.52
CA GLN A 48 3.48 -25.45 -28.59
C GLN A 48 3.42 -24.63 -27.32
N GLU A 49 3.61 -23.32 -27.44
CA GLU A 49 3.35 -22.36 -26.36
C GLU A 49 1.96 -22.69 -25.81
N ASN A 50 1.93 -23.41 -24.69
CA ASN A 50 0.70 -23.85 -24.08
C ASN A 50 0.08 -22.59 -23.49
N VAL A 51 -0.79 -21.93 -24.25
CA VAL A 51 -1.44 -20.68 -23.85
C VAL A 51 -2.25 -20.98 -22.60
N LYS A 52 -1.64 -20.74 -21.44
CA LYS A 52 -2.27 -20.88 -20.14
C LYS A 52 -3.34 -19.78 -20.02
N ILE A 53 -4.60 -20.16 -20.25
CA ILE A 53 -5.75 -19.28 -20.03
C ILE A 53 -5.90 -19.09 -18.52
N TRP A 54 -5.81 -17.85 -18.05
CA TRP A 54 -5.65 -17.50 -16.63
C TRP A 54 -6.72 -18.12 -15.73
N GLU A 55 -7.99 -17.99 -16.12
CA GLU A 55 -9.16 -18.47 -15.40
C GLU A 55 -9.30 -20.01 -15.38
N PHE A 56 -8.66 -20.73 -16.30
CA PHE A 56 -8.69 -22.21 -16.37
C PHE A 56 -7.33 -22.84 -16.08
N SER A 57 -6.36 -22.05 -15.63
CA SER A 57 -5.04 -22.56 -15.27
C SER A 57 -4.98 -22.79 -13.75
N PRO A 58 -4.76 -24.03 -13.30
CA PRO A 58 -4.60 -24.30 -11.87
C PRO A 58 -3.34 -23.65 -11.33
N TYR A 59 -3.25 -23.57 -10.00
CA TYR A 59 -2.04 -23.19 -9.31
C TYR A 59 -1.07 -24.37 -9.24
N GLU A 60 0.15 -24.18 -9.73
CA GLU A 60 1.27 -25.10 -9.46
C GLU A 60 1.79 -24.81 -8.05
N VAL A 61 1.50 -25.69 -7.09
CA VAL A 61 1.79 -25.44 -5.66
C VAL A 61 2.81 -26.43 -5.14
N ASN A 62 3.85 -25.94 -4.47
CA ASN A 62 4.80 -26.80 -3.77
C ASN A 62 4.76 -26.57 -2.25
N VAL A 63 4.57 -27.63 -1.49
CA VAL A 63 4.63 -27.62 -0.02
C VAL A 63 5.96 -28.21 0.41
N LEU A 64 6.88 -27.35 0.81
CA LEU A 64 8.17 -27.69 1.39
C LEU A 64 8.00 -27.95 2.88
N TRP A 65 8.18 -29.20 3.31
CA TRP A 65 7.90 -29.59 4.69
C TRP A 65 9.18 -29.92 5.49
N GLN A 66 9.11 -29.66 6.79
CA GLN A 66 10.10 -30.09 7.77
C GLN A 66 9.42 -30.54 9.07
N ILE A 67 9.92 -31.64 9.64
CA ILE A 67 9.60 -32.06 11.01
C ILE A 67 10.81 -31.77 11.89
N ASP A 68 10.62 -31.03 12.98
CA ASP A 68 11.71 -30.70 13.89
C ASP A 68 12.29 -31.96 14.55
N PRO A 69 13.61 -31.99 14.85
CA PRO A 69 14.25 -33.15 15.48
C PRO A 69 13.62 -33.60 16.82
N GLY A 70 12.93 -32.69 17.52
CA GLY A 70 12.23 -32.99 18.78
C GLY A 70 10.94 -33.82 18.63
N VAL A 71 10.48 -34.06 17.40
CA VAL A 71 9.29 -34.85 17.08
C VAL A 71 9.70 -36.30 16.80
N THR A 72 9.44 -37.18 17.76
CA THR A 72 9.71 -38.63 17.63
C THR A 72 8.52 -39.35 17.00
N VAL A 73 8.62 -39.64 15.70
CA VAL A 73 7.61 -40.39 14.92
C VAL A 73 8.28 -41.46 14.07
N SER A 74 7.60 -42.59 13.89
CA SER A 74 8.08 -43.65 13.01
C SER A 74 8.04 -43.22 11.54
N ASN A 75 8.88 -43.83 10.69
CA ASN A 75 8.87 -43.56 9.25
C ASN A 75 7.50 -43.85 8.62
N VAL A 76 6.84 -44.93 9.05
CA VAL A 76 5.48 -45.29 8.58
C VAL A 76 4.47 -44.19 8.93
N ALA A 77 4.51 -43.67 10.16
CA ALA A 77 3.60 -42.60 10.59
C ALA A 77 3.86 -41.29 9.83
N ARG A 78 5.11 -41.04 9.42
CA ARG A 78 5.50 -39.90 8.59
C ARG A 78 5.00 -40.04 7.15
N GLU A 79 5.18 -41.20 6.53
CA GLU A 79 4.69 -41.47 5.17
C GLU A 79 3.16 -41.40 5.10
N GLN A 80 2.46 -41.93 6.12
CA GLN A 80 1.01 -41.82 6.22
C GLN A 80 0.56 -40.35 6.35
N PHE A 81 1.26 -39.55 7.17
CA PHE A 81 0.98 -38.12 7.30
C PHE A 81 1.08 -37.40 5.95
N LEU A 82 2.16 -37.64 5.19
CA LEU A 82 2.37 -36.99 3.88
C LEU A 82 1.29 -37.38 2.87
N THR A 83 0.92 -38.66 2.84
CA THR A 83 -0.15 -39.18 1.97
C THR A 83 -1.49 -38.55 2.32
N ASN A 84 -1.87 -38.55 3.59
CA ASN A 84 -3.11 -37.95 4.05
C ASN A 84 -3.16 -36.44 3.79
N LEU A 85 -2.03 -35.74 3.97
CA LEU A 85 -1.94 -34.31 3.70
C LEU A 85 -2.16 -34.02 2.22
N LEU A 86 -1.54 -34.79 1.32
CA LEU A 86 -1.74 -34.64 -0.13
C LEU A 86 -3.20 -34.86 -0.52
N ASP A 87 -3.80 -35.96 -0.05
CA ASP A 87 -5.22 -36.28 -0.29
C ASP A 87 -6.15 -35.19 0.25
N ARG A 88 -5.79 -34.57 1.37
CA ARG A 88 -6.52 -33.45 1.97
C ARG A 88 -6.46 -32.22 1.06
N LEU A 89 -5.25 -31.80 0.65
CA LEU A 89 -5.06 -30.63 -0.20
C LEU A 89 -5.77 -30.79 -1.55
N GLN A 90 -5.66 -31.97 -2.17
CA GLN A 90 -6.37 -32.28 -3.41
C GLN A 90 -7.90 -32.24 -3.24
N ARG A 91 -8.42 -32.61 -2.06
CA ARG A 91 -9.87 -32.59 -1.78
C ARG A 91 -10.39 -31.18 -1.49
N ASP A 92 -9.64 -30.40 -0.71
CA ASP A 92 -10.03 -29.06 -0.28
C ASP A 92 -9.95 -28.07 -1.46
N PHE A 93 -8.92 -28.18 -2.31
CA PHE A 93 -8.70 -27.29 -3.46
C PHE A 93 -9.18 -27.85 -4.80
N LYS A 94 -9.37 -29.17 -4.92
CA LYS A 94 -9.83 -29.86 -6.15
C LYS A 94 -8.97 -29.44 -7.35
N SER A 95 -9.60 -29.23 -8.50
CA SER A 95 -8.95 -28.84 -9.74
C SER A 95 -8.27 -27.46 -9.71
N ALA A 96 -8.50 -26.64 -8.69
CA ALA A 96 -7.85 -25.33 -8.60
C ALA A 96 -6.34 -25.44 -8.31
N TRP A 97 -5.88 -26.54 -7.70
CA TRP A 97 -4.48 -26.76 -7.34
C TRP A 97 -3.90 -28.01 -8.00
N GLN A 98 -2.61 -27.94 -8.31
CA GLN A 98 -1.74 -29.09 -8.54
C GLN A 98 -0.67 -29.12 -7.43
N PRO A 99 -0.98 -29.71 -6.26
CA PRO A 99 -0.06 -29.70 -5.14
C PRO A 99 1.03 -30.77 -5.27
N ARG A 100 2.26 -30.39 -4.92
CA ARG A 100 3.38 -31.28 -4.66
C ARG A 100 3.86 -31.10 -3.24
N ILE A 101 4.37 -32.16 -2.62
CA ILE A 101 4.92 -32.14 -1.27
C ILE A 101 6.36 -32.63 -1.35
N MET A 102 7.30 -31.79 -0.94
CA MET A 102 8.74 -32.09 -1.02
C MET A 102 9.42 -31.78 0.33
N PRO A 103 10.45 -32.52 0.72
CA PRO A 103 11.23 -32.17 1.91
C PRO A 103 11.90 -30.80 1.72
N LEU A 104 11.98 -30.02 2.79
CA LEU A 104 12.69 -28.75 2.80
C LEU A 104 14.20 -28.97 2.63
N ALA A 105 14.82 -28.22 1.72
CA ALA A 105 16.27 -28.28 1.48
C ALA A 105 17.08 -27.95 2.74
N THR A 106 18.18 -28.67 2.95
CA THR A 106 19.00 -28.63 4.17
C THR A 106 19.44 -27.21 4.56
N HIS A 107 19.78 -26.37 3.59
CA HIS A 107 20.24 -24.99 3.84
C HIS A 107 19.12 -24.07 4.37
N TRP A 108 17.84 -24.38 4.13
CA TRP A 108 16.70 -23.64 4.68
C TRP A 108 16.16 -24.21 5.99
N GLN A 109 16.49 -25.46 6.33
CA GLN A 109 15.93 -26.11 7.53
C GLN A 109 16.25 -25.35 8.82
N THR A 110 17.50 -24.90 8.99
CA THR A 110 17.91 -24.13 10.17
C THR A 110 17.18 -22.79 10.27
N LEU A 111 16.96 -22.13 9.13
CA LEU A 111 16.26 -20.85 9.04
C LEU A 111 14.77 -21.02 9.38
N ALA A 112 14.10 -22.00 8.76
CA ALA A 112 12.70 -22.32 9.02
C ALA A 112 12.47 -22.73 10.50
N SER A 113 13.42 -23.46 11.10
CA SER A 113 13.34 -23.88 12.50
C SER A 113 13.42 -22.72 13.49
N ARG A 114 14.12 -21.63 13.13
CA ARG A 114 14.35 -20.49 14.04
C ARG A 114 13.30 -19.40 13.90
N SER A 115 12.88 -19.08 12.67
CA SER A 115 12.21 -17.81 12.40
C SER A 115 11.10 -17.89 11.36
N LEU A 116 10.43 -19.03 11.15
CA LEU A 116 9.39 -19.15 10.10
C LEU A 116 8.37 -17.99 10.10
N THR A 117 7.94 -17.54 11.28
CA THR A 117 6.97 -16.45 11.45
C THR A 117 7.53 -15.05 11.15
N THR A 118 8.79 -14.79 11.46
CA THR A 118 9.45 -13.49 11.25
C THR A 118 10.35 -13.46 10.01
N LEU A 119 10.46 -14.58 9.30
CA LEU A 119 11.29 -14.77 8.12
C LEU A 119 11.01 -13.66 7.10
N THR A 120 12.06 -13.14 6.47
CA THR A 120 11.94 -12.23 5.33
C THR A 120 12.47 -12.89 4.05
N LEU A 121 12.02 -12.41 2.88
CA LEU A 121 12.56 -12.88 1.60
C LEU A 121 14.07 -12.60 1.47
N ALA A 122 14.53 -11.49 2.07
CA ALA A 122 15.95 -11.13 2.09
C ALA A 122 16.80 -12.15 2.86
N GLU A 123 16.31 -12.65 4.00
CA GLU A 123 16.97 -13.70 4.79
C GLU A 123 16.96 -15.05 4.08
N LEU A 124 15.87 -15.36 3.36
CA LEU A 124 15.75 -16.60 2.58
C LEU A 124 16.77 -16.68 1.44
N THR A 125 17.09 -15.53 0.85
CA THR A 125 18.02 -15.41 -0.28
C THR A 125 19.46 -15.10 0.14
N ASP A 126 19.75 -14.93 1.44
CA ASP A 126 21.06 -14.47 1.93
C ASP A 126 22.22 -15.44 1.64
N GLN A 127 21.94 -16.74 1.74
CA GLN A 127 22.91 -17.81 1.49
C GLN A 127 23.00 -18.19 0.01
N GLU A 128 22.19 -17.59 -0.85
CA GLU A 128 22.24 -17.89 -2.28
C GLU A 128 23.52 -17.35 -2.89
N LEU A 129 24.17 -18.20 -3.66
CA LEU A 129 25.38 -17.87 -4.37
C LEU A 129 25.04 -16.99 -5.58
N VAL A 130 25.71 -15.85 -5.69
CA VAL A 130 25.62 -14.94 -6.83
C VAL A 130 26.99 -14.73 -7.43
N VAL A 131 27.05 -14.53 -8.74
CA VAL A 131 28.29 -14.14 -9.39
C VAL A 131 28.44 -12.63 -9.23
N VAL A 132 29.58 -12.19 -8.71
CA VAL A 132 29.97 -10.79 -8.65
C VAL A 132 31.11 -10.53 -9.61
N VAL A 133 31.02 -9.43 -10.34
CA VAL A 133 32.08 -8.95 -11.23
C VAL A 133 32.60 -7.60 -10.77
N SER A 134 33.90 -7.36 -10.94
CA SER A 134 34.50 -6.06 -10.64
C SER A 134 33.85 -4.94 -11.48
N ALA A 135 33.51 -3.82 -10.84
CA ALA A 135 32.91 -2.67 -11.53
C ALA A 135 33.90 -1.86 -12.38
N LYS A 136 35.21 -1.97 -12.09
CA LYS A 136 36.27 -1.21 -12.79
C LYS A 136 36.71 -1.86 -14.10
N ASP A 137 36.63 -3.18 -14.20
CA ASP A 137 37.11 -3.90 -15.36
C ASP A 137 36.15 -3.73 -16.55
N THR A 138 36.62 -3.10 -17.62
CA THR A 138 35.83 -2.77 -18.81
C THR A 138 35.37 -4.00 -19.58
N ILE A 139 36.08 -5.13 -19.48
CA ILE A 139 35.73 -6.38 -20.15
C ILE A 139 34.49 -7.00 -19.47
N TYR A 140 34.56 -7.20 -18.15
CA TYR A 140 33.50 -7.85 -17.38
C TYR A 140 32.31 -6.93 -17.06
N LYS A 141 32.48 -5.60 -17.23
CA LYS A 141 31.39 -4.61 -17.13
C LYS A 141 30.25 -4.85 -18.11
N SER A 142 30.52 -5.48 -19.25
CA SER A 142 29.54 -5.77 -20.30
C SER A 142 28.64 -7.00 -20.01
N LEU A 143 29.07 -7.91 -19.13
CA LEU A 143 28.47 -9.24 -18.96
C LEU A 143 27.14 -9.21 -18.20
N ARG A 144 25.99 -9.18 -18.89
CA ARG A 144 24.69 -9.03 -18.20
C ARG A 144 24.08 -10.34 -17.68
N THR A 145 24.50 -11.49 -18.21
CA THR A 145 23.88 -12.79 -17.94
C THR A 145 24.88 -13.78 -17.34
N PHE A 146 24.37 -14.80 -16.64
CA PHE A 146 25.17 -15.89 -16.10
C PHE A 146 25.92 -16.65 -17.20
N GLU A 147 25.27 -16.93 -18.33
CA GLU A 147 25.89 -17.60 -19.47
C GLU A 147 27.07 -16.81 -20.04
N ALA A 148 26.90 -15.49 -20.25
CA ALA A 148 27.98 -14.63 -20.70
C ALA A 148 29.13 -14.58 -19.68
N ALA A 149 28.82 -14.61 -18.38
CA ALA A 149 29.83 -14.72 -17.33
C ALA A 149 30.58 -16.06 -17.41
N MET A 150 29.88 -17.17 -17.64
CA MET A 150 30.48 -18.49 -17.80
C MET A 150 31.26 -18.66 -19.09
N GLU A 151 30.97 -17.90 -20.15
CA GLU A 151 31.75 -17.92 -21.39
C GLU A 151 32.99 -17.03 -21.28
N GLY A 152 32.84 -15.83 -20.73
CA GLY A 152 33.91 -14.83 -20.66
C GLY A 152 34.94 -15.07 -19.55
N ALA A 153 34.61 -15.81 -18.49
CA ALA A 153 35.54 -16.07 -17.39
C ALA A 153 36.47 -17.26 -17.66
N SER A 154 37.78 -17.10 -17.42
CA SER A 154 38.74 -18.22 -17.37
C SER A 154 38.66 -18.94 -16.02
N ASP A 155 38.71 -18.18 -14.94
CA ASP A 155 38.66 -18.65 -13.55
C ASP A 155 37.68 -17.79 -12.73
N ILE A 156 37.03 -18.42 -11.76
CA ILE A 156 36.04 -17.78 -10.89
C ILE A 156 36.42 -18.06 -9.44
N SER A 157 36.74 -17.01 -8.69
CA SER A 157 37.13 -17.11 -7.29
C SER A 157 35.91 -17.51 -6.43
N VAL A 158 36.05 -18.47 -5.52
CA VAL A 158 34.97 -18.86 -4.59
C VAL A 158 35.55 -19.19 -3.23
N HIS A 159 34.87 -18.82 -2.15
CA HIS A 159 35.35 -19.18 -0.82
C HIS A 159 35.28 -20.71 -0.61
N ALA A 160 36.26 -21.29 0.09
CA ALA A 160 36.37 -22.74 0.23
C ALA A 160 35.10 -23.40 0.81
N SER A 161 34.47 -22.79 1.83
CA SER A 161 33.22 -23.29 2.43
C SER A 161 32.03 -23.26 1.46
N ASP A 162 32.00 -22.25 0.60
CA ASP A 162 30.91 -22.06 -0.36
C ASP A 162 31.08 -23.00 -1.55
N TYR A 163 32.33 -23.26 -1.93
CA TYR A 163 32.67 -24.27 -2.93
C TYR A 163 32.29 -25.69 -2.48
N GLU A 164 32.57 -26.05 -1.21
CA GLU A 164 32.11 -27.33 -0.66
C GLU A 164 30.58 -27.44 -0.63
N SER A 165 29.88 -26.36 -0.30
CA SER A 165 28.42 -26.32 -0.31
C SER A 165 27.88 -26.48 -1.74
N LEU A 166 28.48 -25.78 -2.70
CA LEU A 166 28.16 -25.90 -4.13
C LEU A 166 28.37 -27.33 -4.64
N LEU A 167 29.43 -28.01 -4.23
CA LEU A 167 29.68 -29.41 -4.60
C LEU A 167 28.61 -30.36 -4.03
N ARG A 168 28.21 -30.17 -2.77
CA ARG A 168 27.15 -30.96 -2.13
C ARG A 168 25.81 -30.78 -2.84
N ASP A 169 25.40 -29.53 -3.07
CA ASP A 169 24.12 -29.25 -3.74
C ASP A 169 24.13 -29.73 -5.21
N ALA A 170 25.28 -29.64 -5.88
CA ALA A 170 25.45 -30.12 -7.25
C ALA A 170 25.40 -31.65 -7.35
N SER A 171 25.85 -32.40 -6.34
CA SER A 171 25.76 -33.87 -6.35
C SER A 171 24.33 -34.38 -6.14
N ASP A 172 23.50 -33.60 -5.46
CA ASP A 172 22.10 -33.94 -5.18
C ASP A 172 21.16 -33.57 -6.34
N SER A 173 21.63 -32.73 -7.27
CA SER A 173 20.91 -32.32 -8.48
C SER A 173 21.27 -33.19 -9.68
N GLU A 174 20.34 -33.41 -10.62
CA GLU A 174 20.69 -33.99 -11.93
C GLU A 174 21.77 -33.12 -12.60
N ALA A 175 22.86 -33.75 -13.05
CA ALA A 175 24.05 -33.07 -13.54
C ALA A 175 23.74 -32.27 -14.82
N ASN A 176 23.46 -30.98 -14.67
CA ASN A 176 23.30 -30.04 -15.77
C ASN A 176 24.70 -29.64 -16.33
N SER A 177 24.86 -29.59 -17.66
CA SER A 177 26.09 -29.16 -18.32
C SER A 177 26.56 -27.76 -17.89
N ALA A 178 25.65 -26.90 -17.46
CA ALA A 178 25.98 -25.58 -16.93
C ALA A 178 26.67 -25.64 -15.55
N ILE A 179 26.23 -26.54 -14.67
CA ILE A 179 26.81 -26.71 -13.33
C ILE A 179 28.21 -27.31 -13.43
N SER A 180 28.40 -28.33 -14.28
CA SER A 180 29.73 -28.91 -14.49
C SER A 180 30.71 -27.89 -15.06
N LYS A 181 30.25 -27.03 -15.98
CA LYS A 181 31.05 -25.93 -16.54
C LYS A 181 31.41 -24.90 -15.48
N LEU A 182 30.46 -24.51 -14.61
CA LEU A 182 30.70 -23.63 -13.47
C LEU A 182 31.78 -24.21 -12.54
N LEU A 183 31.61 -25.46 -12.10
CA LEU A 183 32.53 -26.14 -11.18
C LEU A 183 33.95 -26.23 -11.76
N SER A 184 34.10 -26.51 -13.06
CA SER A 184 35.42 -26.58 -13.70
C SER A 184 36.21 -25.26 -13.66
N LYS A 185 35.50 -24.13 -13.58
CA LYS A 185 36.08 -22.78 -13.57
C LYS A 185 36.27 -22.22 -12.16
N CYS A 186 35.66 -22.85 -11.15
CA CYS A 186 35.78 -22.41 -9.77
C CYS A 186 37.22 -22.64 -9.24
N ARG A 187 37.74 -21.64 -8.52
CA ARG A 187 39.02 -21.70 -7.81
C ARG A 187 38.78 -21.34 -6.33
N PRO A 188 38.89 -22.32 -5.41
CA PRO A 188 38.65 -22.08 -4.00
C PRO A 188 39.73 -21.19 -3.37
N HIS A 189 39.34 -20.30 -2.47
CA HIS A 189 40.23 -19.47 -1.66
C HIS A 189 39.78 -19.39 -0.21
N SER A 190 40.65 -18.87 0.66
CA SER A 190 40.37 -18.64 2.09
C SER A 190 40.51 -17.16 2.50
N LEU A 191 40.48 -16.24 1.53
CA LEU A 191 40.50 -14.80 1.77
C LEU A 191 39.33 -14.34 2.66
N LEU A 192 39.58 -13.34 3.49
CA LEU A 192 38.54 -12.64 4.25
C LEU A 192 37.68 -11.74 3.33
N GLU A 193 36.46 -11.42 3.75
CA GLU A 193 35.54 -10.58 2.95
C GLU A 193 36.12 -9.19 2.61
N SER A 194 36.90 -8.59 3.53
CA SER A 194 37.59 -7.32 3.30
C SER A 194 38.69 -7.44 2.24
N GLU A 195 39.47 -8.51 2.28
CA GLU A 195 40.53 -8.77 1.31
C GLU A 195 39.95 -9.06 -0.08
N LEU A 196 38.86 -9.83 -0.12
CA LEU A 196 38.12 -10.08 -1.36
C LEU A 196 37.60 -8.77 -1.96
N LYS A 197 37.07 -7.86 -1.12
CA LYS A 197 36.63 -6.52 -1.56
C LYS A 197 37.78 -5.73 -2.17
N ASP A 198 38.92 -5.69 -1.51
CA ASP A 198 40.10 -4.94 -1.98
C ASP A 198 40.59 -5.50 -3.32
N LYS A 199 40.65 -6.83 -3.46
CA LYS A 199 41.08 -7.50 -4.69
C LYS A 199 40.08 -7.37 -5.85
N LEU A 200 38.77 -7.38 -5.56
CA LEU A 200 37.73 -7.08 -6.56
C LEU A 200 37.79 -5.61 -6.99
N THR A 201 38.14 -4.70 -6.07
CA THR A 201 38.24 -3.26 -6.34
C THR A 201 39.54 -2.87 -7.05
N SER A 202 40.63 -3.60 -6.83
CA SER A 202 41.89 -3.46 -7.55
C SER A 202 41.85 -4.10 -8.94
N GLY A 203 40.91 -5.03 -9.17
CA GLY A 203 40.79 -5.79 -10.41
C GLY A 203 41.70 -7.03 -10.46
N GLU A 204 42.37 -7.38 -9.36
CA GLU A 204 43.18 -8.61 -9.25
C GLU A 204 42.30 -9.86 -9.37
N ILE A 205 41.09 -9.80 -8.79
CA ILE A 205 40.05 -10.81 -8.99
C ILE A 205 38.98 -10.20 -9.90
N PRO A 206 38.81 -10.67 -11.15
CA PRO A 206 37.81 -10.12 -12.06
C PRO A 206 36.38 -10.59 -11.71
N MET A 207 36.25 -11.82 -11.21
CA MET A 207 34.98 -12.47 -10.92
C MET A 207 35.07 -13.39 -9.71
N ALA A 208 34.03 -13.36 -8.88
CA ALA A 208 33.89 -14.28 -7.75
C ALA A 208 32.44 -14.79 -7.63
N ILE A 209 32.27 -15.95 -7.01
CA ILE A 209 30.98 -16.43 -6.52
C ILE A 209 30.97 -16.20 -5.02
N VAL A 210 29.96 -15.48 -4.56
CA VAL A 210 29.79 -15.15 -3.14
C VAL A 210 28.32 -15.28 -2.74
N PRO A 211 28.02 -15.54 -1.46
CA PRO A 211 26.66 -15.45 -0.96
C PRO A 211 26.10 -14.03 -1.14
N ARG A 212 24.78 -13.93 -1.35
CA ARG A 212 24.09 -12.65 -1.61
C ARG A 212 24.27 -11.64 -0.49
N ARG A 213 24.36 -12.09 0.77
CA ARG A 213 24.71 -11.22 1.92
C ARG A 213 26.05 -10.51 1.71
N VAL A 214 27.06 -11.23 1.20
CA VAL A 214 28.42 -10.71 0.98
C VAL A 214 28.40 -9.77 -0.21
N ALA A 215 27.70 -10.14 -1.29
CA ALA A 215 27.51 -9.28 -2.45
C ALA A 215 26.87 -7.92 -2.09
N ARG A 216 25.94 -7.89 -1.12
CA ARG A 216 25.37 -6.64 -0.58
C ARG A 216 26.41 -5.83 0.21
N ALA A 217 27.22 -6.48 1.05
CA ALA A 217 28.29 -5.81 1.82
C ALA A 217 29.40 -5.22 0.94
N LEU A 218 29.65 -5.82 -0.24
CA LEU A 218 30.61 -5.32 -1.22
C LEU A 218 30.17 -3.99 -1.88
N GLY A 219 28.85 -3.73 -1.94
CA GLY A 219 28.29 -2.46 -2.42
C GLY A 219 28.60 -2.15 -3.88
N GLU A 220 28.82 -0.87 -4.20
CA GLU A 220 29.05 -0.39 -5.58
C GLU A 220 30.36 -0.85 -6.23
N ALA A 221 31.27 -1.44 -5.45
CA ALA A 221 32.54 -1.98 -5.96
C ALA A 221 32.32 -3.15 -6.93
N VAL A 222 31.17 -3.81 -6.85
CA VAL A 222 30.84 -4.98 -7.65
C VAL A 222 29.48 -4.85 -8.31
N ARG A 223 29.31 -5.56 -9.42
CA ARG A 223 28.00 -5.78 -10.03
C ARG A 223 27.60 -7.23 -9.84
N GLN A 224 26.37 -7.44 -9.39
CA GLN A 224 25.80 -8.77 -9.20
C GLN A 224 25.20 -9.29 -10.51
N ILE A 225 25.38 -10.59 -10.76
CA ILE A 225 24.77 -11.36 -11.83
C ILE A 225 24.03 -12.51 -11.15
N ALA A 226 22.73 -12.60 -11.40
CA ALA A 226 21.89 -13.68 -10.88
C ALA A 226 22.40 -15.04 -11.38
N THR A 227 22.45 -16.04 -10.51
CA THR A 227 22.82 -17.41 -10.90
C THR A 227 21.57 -18.28 -10.94
N PRO A 228 21.24 -18.91 -12.08
CA PRO A 228 20.06 -19.75 -12.19
C PRO A 228 20.37 -21.18 -11.71
N LEU A 229 20.83 -21.33 -10.47
CA LEU A 229 21.12 -22.65 -9.91
C LEU A 229 19.81 -23.37 -9.52
N PRO A 230 19.64 -24.67 -9.85
CA PRO A 230 18.35 -25.38 -9.66
C PRO A 230 17.82 -25.42 -8.23
N TRP A 231 18.70 -25.37 -7.23
CA TRP A 231 18.34 -25.42 -5.81
C TRP A 231 18.16 -24.05 -5.17
N GLN A 232 18.37 -22.95 -5.90
CA GLN A 232 18.11 -21.60 -5.39
C GLN A 232 16.63 -21.24 -5.52
N SER A 233 16.19 -20.26 -4.72
CA SER A 233 14.79 -19.81 -4.71
C SER A 233 14.33 -19.30 -6.07
N GLY A 234 15.21 -18.70 -6.88
CA GLY A 234 14.88 -18.24 -8.23
C GLY A 234 14.39 -19.38 -9.14
N ALA A 235 14.95 -20.59 -9.02
CA ALA A 235 14.47 -21.74 -9.78
C ALA A 235 13.10 -22.20 -9.30
N LEU A 236 12.86 -22.21 -7.98
CA LEU A 236 11.54 -22.52 -7.41
C LEU A 236 10.48 -21.51 -7.85
N PHE A 237 10.80 -20.22 -7.83
CA PHE A 237 9.87 -19.15 -8.18
C PHE A 237 9.46 -19.17 -9.66
N ASN A 238 10.29 -19.76 -10.53
CA ASN A 238 9.98 -19.92 -11.94
C ASN A 238 9.19 -21.21 -12.23
N GLN A 239 9.26 -22.20 -11.34
CA GLN A 239 8.61 -23.51 -11.54
C GLN A 239 7.21 -23.57 -10.94
N TYR A 240 6.97 -22.88 -9.83
CA TYR A 240 5.73 -22.94 -9.07
C TYR A 240 5.07 -21.56 -9.02
N ASP A 241 3.74 -21.53 -8.94
CA ASP A 241 2.98 -20.30 -8.72
C ASP A 241 3.00 -19.92 -7.23
N LYS A 242 2.96 -20.92 -6.35
CA LYS A 242 2.97 -20.74 -4.89
C LYS A 242 3.89 -21.77 -4.22
N VAL A 243 4.65 -21.33 -3.23
CA VAL A 243 5.44 -22.21 -2.36
C VAL A 243 5.00 -22.04 -0.92
N PHE A 244 4.80 -23.14 -0.20
CA PHE A 244 4.50 -23.14 1.23
C PHE A 244 5.66 -23.74 2.01
N PHE A 245 6.13 -23.04 3.03
CA PHE A 245 6.96 -23.65 4.06
C PHE A 245 6.06 -24.20 5.15
N LEU A 246 6.09 -25.51 5.40
CA LEU A 246 5.39 -26.18 6.48
C LEU A 246 6.40 -26.71 7.50
N ARG A 247 6.25 -26.30 8.75
CA ARG A 247 7.04 -26.79 9.88
C ARG A 247 6.14 -27.49 10.89
N ILE A 248 6.58 -28.65 11.36
CA ILE A 248 5.93 -29.39 12.44
C ILE A 248 6.90 -29.48 13.61
N SER A 249 6.52 -28.88 14.74
CA SER A 249 7.30 -28.88 15.98
C SER A 249 6.53 -29.51 17.12
N LYS A 250 7.24 -29.92 18.18
CA LYS A 250 6.63 -30.44 19.41
C LYS A 250 6.64 -29.36 20.48
N THR A 251 5.48 -29.12 21.08
CA THR A 251 5.26 -28.20 22.20
C THR A 251 4.70 -28.97 23.40
N ASN A 252 4.59 -28.33 24.56
CA ASN A 252 3.95 -28.93 25.74
C ASN A 252 2.46 -29.26 25.52
N LEU A 253 1.82 -28.60 24.56
CA LEU A 253 0.39 -28.74 24.26
C LEU A 253 0.10 -29.74 23.11
N GLY A 254 1.14 -30.32 22.50
CA GLY A 254 1.03 -31.22 21.36
C GLY A 254 1.96 -30.84 20.21
N PHE A 255 1.54 -31.12 18.99
CA PHE A 255 2.26 -30.85 17.75
C PHE A 255 1.79 -29.53 17.14
N GLN A 256 2.69 -28.56 17.01
CA GLN A 256 2.39 -27.28 16.38
C GLN A 256 2.71 -27.38 14.89
N CYS A 257 1.71 -27.09 14.05
CA CYS A 257 1.86 -26.92 12.61
C CYS A 257 1.94 -25.43 12.33
N ALA A 258 3.03 -24.99 11.71
CA ALA A 258 3.21 -23.62 11.27
C ALA A 258 3.44 -23.61 9.76
N ALA A 259 2.75 -22.74 9.02
CA ALA A 259 3.01 -22.58 7.59
C ALA A 259 3.07 -21.12 7.15
N ARG A 260 3.71 -20.89 6.02
CA ARG A 260 3.84 -19.59 5.39
C ARG A 260 3.89 -19.72 3.87
N GLU A 261 3.12 -18.89 3.18
CA GLU A 261 3.05 -18.83 1.71
C GLU A 261 4.07 -17.84 1.15
N ILE A 262 4.70 -18.22 0.04
CA ILE A 262 5.36 -17.33 -0.91
C ILE A 262 4.57 -17.36 -2.20
N ASP A 263 4.11 -16.20 -2.63
CA ASP A 263 3.68 -15.99 -4.01
C ASP A 263 4.92 -15.84 -4.90
N CYS A 264 5.13 -16.78 -5.81
CA CYS A 264 6.36 -16.86 -6.58
C CYS A 264 6.44 -15.79 -7.67
N GLU A 265 5.32 -15.52 -8.35
CA GLU A 265 5.26 -14.50 -9.40
C GLU A 265 5.46 -13.11 -8.79
N MET A 266 4.83 -12.82 -7.66
CA MET A 266 4.95 -11.53 -6.98
C MET A 266 6.07 -11.50 -5.96
N GLN A 267 6.89 -12.55 -5.84
CA GLN A 267 7.93 -12.74 -4.80
C GLN A 267 7.48 -12.21 -3.43
N TYR A 268 6.22 -12.44 -3.09
CA TYR A 268 5.56 -11.84 -1.93
C TYR A 268 5.40 -12.88 -0.84
N LEU A 269 6.00 -12.61 0.31
CA LEU A 269 5.94 -13.49 1.47
C LEU A 269 4.71 -13.15 2.32
N GLY A 270 3.71 -14.03 2.29
CA GLY A 270 2.48 -13.88 3.05
C GLY A 270 2.69 -14.06 4.56
N PRO A 271 1.65 -13.88 5.37
CA PRO A 271 1.77 -13.98 6.82
C PRO A 271 1.77 -15.45 7.27
N ALA A 272 2.34 -15.74 8.45
CA ALA A 272 2.54 -17.12 8.93
C ALA A 272 1.40 -17.58 9.84
N PHE A 273 0.78 -18.71 9.57
CA PHE A 273 -0.30 -19.25 10.41
C PHE A 273 0.20 -20.42 11.23
N GLU A 274 -0.34 -20.56 12.44
CA GLU A 274 0.02 -21.64 13.35
C GLU A 274 -1.22 -22.24 14.00
N HIS A 275 -1.24 -23.57 14.15
CA HIS A 275 -2.28 -24.27 14.89
C HIS A 275 -1.70 -25.51 15.57
N THR A 276 -2.21 -25.85 16.75
CA THR A 276 -1.74 -27.01 17.52
C THR A 276 -2.70 -28.20 17.38
N ALA A 277 -2.14 -29.37 17.09
CA ALA A 277 -2.80 -30.66 17.16
C ALA A 277 -2.37 -31.37 18.45
N GLN A 278 -3.32 -31.90 19.25
CA GLN A 278 -2.97 -32.60 20.48
C GLN A 278 -2.33 -33.97 20.22
N ARG A 279 -2.69 -34.63 19.11
CA ARG A 279 -2.23 -35.97 18.74
C ARG A 279 -1.66 -35.98 17.34
N TRP A 280 -0.72 -36.89 17.08
CA TRP A 280 -0.08 -37.03 15.76
C TRP A 280 -1.09 -37.33 14.65
N VAL A 281 -2.12 -38.13 14.95
CA VAL A 281 -3.18 -38.53 14.01
C VAL A 281 -4.02 -37.33 13.52
N ASP A 282 -3.96 -36.18 14.20
CA ASP A 282 -4.69 -34.97 13.82
C ASP A 282 -3.79 -33.93 13.09
N VAL A 283 -2.49 -34.23 12.91
CA VAL A 283 -1.48 -33.30 12.36
C VAL A 283 -1.70 -33.04 10.87
N ASP A 284 -2.09 -34.05 10.09
CA ASP A 284 -2.47 -33.91 8.67
C ASP A 284 -3.66 -32.95 8.49
N ARG A 285 -4.70 -33.12 9.31
CA ARG A 285 -5.87 -32.24 9.31
C ARG A 285 -5.48 -30.80 9.65
N THR A 286 -4.62 -30.65 10.66
CA THR A 286 -4.18 -29.35 11.16
C THR A 286 -3.26 -28.65 10.16
N ALA A 287 -2.30 -29.37 9.58
CA ALA A 287 -1.42 -28.86 8.53
C ALA A 287 -2.22 -28.41 7.30
N GLY A 288 -3.19 -29.20 6.83
CA GLY A 288 -4.07 -28.81 5.72
C GLY A 288 -4.87 -27.53 6.02
N HIS A 289 -5.39 -27.39 7.25
CA HIS A 289 -6.09 -26.18 7.67
C HIS A 289 -5.18 -24.93 7.73
N VAL A 290 -3.96 -25.09 8.26
CA VAL A 290 -2.97 -24.02 8.31
C VAL A 290 -2.57 -23.60 6.89
N ILE A 291 -2.28 -24.54 5.99
CA ILE A 291 -1.97 -24.25 4.58
C ILE A 291 -3.14 -23.52 3.89
N ALA A 292 -4.38 -23.96 4.10
CA ALA A 292 -5.55 -23.29 3.52
C ALA A 292 -5.72 -21.86 4.05
N SER A 293 -5.45 -21.64 5.34
CA SER A 293 -5.46 -20.30 5.96
C SER A 293 -4.34 -19.40 5.44
N CYS A 294 -3.18 -20.00 5.14
CA CYS A 294 -2.04 -19.37 4.50
C CYS A 294 -2.24 -19.09 3.01
N PHE A 295 -3.30 -19.54 2.34
CA PHE A 295 -3.43 -19.35 0.89
C PHE A 295 -4.10 -18.02 0.53
N ALA A 296 -3.49 -17.26 -0.38
CA ALA A 296 -4.09 -16.08 -0.98
C ALA A 296 -4.44 -16.36 -2.44
N PRO A 297 -5.74 -16.42 -2.76
CA PRO A 297 -6.21 -16.31 -4.13
C PRO A 297 -5.67 -15.04 -4.79
N VAL A 298 -5.36 -15.16 -6.07
CA VAL A 298 -4.75 -14.10 -6.90
C VAL A 298 -5.75 -13.71 -7.97
N ALA A 299 -6.04 -12.42 -8.07
CA ALA A 299 -6.83 -11.87 -9.15
C ALA A 299 -5.97 -10.89 -9.96
N ARG A 300 -6.01 -11.00 -11.29
CA ARG A 300 -5.37 -10.03 -12.19
C ARG A 300 -6.31 -8.85 -12.38
N MET A 301 -5.77 -7.63 -12.37
CA MET A 301 -6.56 -6.44 -12.69
C MET A 301 -6.71 -6.30 -14.22
N GLU A 302 -7.94 -6.30 -14.71
CA GLU A 302 -8.26 -6.06 -16.12
C GLU A 302 -8.48 -4.58 -16.38
N GLU A 303 -9.37 -3.96 -15.62
CA GLU A 303 -9.71 -2.55 -15.74
C GLU A 303 -9.83 -1.92 -14.36
N ALA A 304 -9.47 -0.64 -14.26
CA ALA A 304 -9.57 0.08 -13.00
C ALA A 304 -9.85 1.56 -13.23
N THR A 305 -10.79 2.08 -12.44
CA THR A 305 -11.01 3.50 -12.23
C THR A 305 -10.35 3.95 -10.92
N SER A 306 -10.61 5.18 -10.48
CA SER A 306 -10.09 5.68 -9.21
C SER A 306 -10.83 5.11 -7.99
N ARG A 307 -12.00 4.49 -8.21
CA ARG A 307 -12.89 3.97 -7.15
C ARG A 307 -13.42 2.57 -7.39
N THR A 308 -13.29 2.04 -8.59
CA THR A 308 -13.76 0.70 -8.96
C THR A 308 -12.69 -0.06 -9.74
N ALA A 309 -12.74 -1.38 -9.73
CA ALA A 309 -11.89 -2.24 -10.54
C ALA A 309 -12.61 -3.52 -10.97
N GLU A 310 -12.28 -3.97 -12.17
CA GLU A 310 -12.67 -5.27 -12.73
C GLU A 310 -11.47 -6.20 -12.67
N LEU A 311 -11.65 -7.36 -12.04
CA LEU A 311 -10.59 -8.31 -11.78
C LEU A 311 -10.95 -9.69 -12.36
N GLN A 312 -9.92 -10.45 -12.72
CA GLN A 312 -10.05 -11.83 -13.20
C GLN A 312 -9.34 -12.80 -12.25
N LEU A 313 -10.11 -13.71 -11.64
CA LEU A 313 -9.62 -14.69 -10.67
C LEU A 313 -8.84 -15.81 -11.36
N ARG A 314 -7.64 -16.10 -10.84
CA ARG A 314 -6.84 -17.25 -11.28
C ARG A 314 -7.55 -18.56 -10.91
N ALA A 315 -7.59 -19.50 -11.85
CA ALA A 315 -8.30 -20.78 -11.70
C ALA A 315 -9.81 -20.65 -11.41
N GLY A 316 -10.41 -19.45 -11.56
CA GLY A 316 -11.82 -19.21 -11.24
C GLY A 316 -12.79 -20.17 -11.95
N GLY A 317 -12.51 -20.50 -13.21
CA GLY A 317 -13.32 -21.41 -14.01
C GLY A 317 -13.22 -22.88 -13.60
N LEU A 318 -12.28 -23.22 -12.70
CA LEU A 318 -12.12 -24.56 -12.14
C LEU A 318 -12.78 -24.68 -10.75
N ILE A 319 -13.21 -23.58 -10.15
CA ILE A 319 -13.79 -23.55 -8.80
C ILE A 319 -15.30 -23.71 -8.91
N VAL A 320 -15.78 -24.93 -8.67
CA VAL A 320 -17.20 -25.27 -8.71
C VAL A 320 -17.89 -25.25 -7.34
N ASP A 321 -17.11 -25.18 -6.27
CA ASP A 321 -17.59 -25.31 -4.89
C ASP A 321 -17.22 -24.06 -4.08
N PRO A 322 -18.20 -23.31 -3.54
CA PRO A 322 -17.94 -22.15 -2.69
C PRO A 322 -17.16 -22.44 -1.40
N ALA A 323 -17.07 -23.71 -0.98
CA ALA A 323 -16.25 -24.13 0.15
C ALA A 323 -14.74 -24.23 -0.19
N ASN A 324 -14.38 -24.15 -1.48
CA ASN A 324 -12.99 -24.16 -1.90
C ASN A 324 -12.26 -22.93 -1.31
N PRO A 325 -11.10 -23.09 -0.65
CA PRO A 325 -10.37 -21.95 -0.09
C PRO A 325 -9.92 -20.92 -1.15
N ALA A 326 -9.87 -21.32 -2.42
CA ALA A 326 -9.59 -20.45 -3.56
C ALA A 326 -10.77 -19.58 -4.02
N TYR A 327 -11.99 -19.90 -3.58
CA TYR A 327 -13.17 -19.12 -3.91
C TYR A 327 -13.10 -17.74 -3.26
N VAL A 328 -13.39 -16.70 -4.04
CA VAL A 328 -13.45 -15.31 -3.58
C VAL A 328 -14.91 -14.90 -3.47
N GLN A 329 -15.28 -14.34 -2.32
CA GLN A 329 -16.66 -13.99 -2.00
C GLN A 329 -16.87 -12.47 -2.03
N VAL A 330 -18.11 -12.05 -2.24
CA VAL A 330 -18.51 -10.65 -2.01
C VAL A 330 -18.15 -10.25 -0.57
N GLY A 331 -17.53 -9.07 -0.44
CA GLY A 331 -16.99 -8.55 0.81
C GLY A 331 -15.54 -8.96 1.11
N ASP A 332 -14.95 -9.91 0.39
CA ASP A 332 -13.51 -10.18 0.51
C ASP A 332 -12.71 -8.92 0.15
N VAL A 333 -11.60 -8.70 0.86
CA VAL A 333 -10.70 -7.58 0.63
C VAL A 333 -9.40 -8.10 0.07
N MET A 334 -8.85 -7.40 -0.91
CA MET A 334 -7.62 -7.77 -1.60
C MET A 334 -6.62 -6.61 -1.57
N GLN A 335 -5.35 -6.94 -1.37
CA GLN A 335 -4.23 -6.01 -1.44
C GLN A 335 -3.60 -6.07 -2.83
N PRO A 336 -3.46 -4.93 -3.53
CA PRO A 336 -2.81 -4.89 -4.82
C PRO A 336 -1.29 -4.91 -4.68
N ILE A 337 -0.64 -5.65 -5.57
CA ILE A 337 0.81 -5.71 -5.75
C ILE A 337 1.13 -5.34 -7.19
N ILE A 338 2.11 -4.44 -7.35
CA ILE A 338 2.63 -4.05 -8.66
C ILE A 338 3.96 -4.76 -8.88
N ARG A 339 4.04 -5.45 -10.02
CA ARG A 339 5.29 -5.97 -10.55
C ARG A 339 5.62 -5.23 -11.85
N ARG A 340 6.81 -4.64 -11.92
CA ARG A 340 7.36 -4.09 -13.17
C ARG A 340 8.62 -4.84 -13.54
N ASP A 341 8.61 -5.41 -14.73
CA ASP A 341 9.77 -6.13 -15.25
C ASP A 341 10.63 -5.26 -16.17
N ASP A 342 11.92 -5.62 -16.25
CA ASP A 342 12.83 -5.10 -17.24
C ASP A 342 12.59 -5.72 -18.63
N ARG A 343 13.51 -5.49 -19.57
CA ARG A 343 13.42 -6.07 -20.92
C ARG A 343 13.70 -7.57 -20.98
N TYR A 344 14.27 -8.14 -19.93
CA TYR A 344 14.63 -9.55 -19.80
C TYR A 344 13.64 -10.32 -18.92
N GLY A 345 12.56 -9.67 -18.45
CA GLY A 345 11.53 -10.29 -17.60
C GLY A 345 11.90 -10.35 -16.12
N MET A 346 13.00 -9.70 -15.71
CA MET A 346 13.40 -9.65 -14.31
C MET A 346 12.69 -8.50 -13.60
N PRO A 347 12.15 -8.73 -12.38
CA PRO A 347 11.43 -7.69 -11.65
C PRO A 347 12.37 -6.55 -11.22
N THR A 348 11.97 -5.33 -11.56
CA THR A 348 12.61 -4.05 -11.18
C THR A 348 11.87 -3.32 -10.08
N LEU A 349 10.55 -3.48 -10.03
CA LEU A 349 9.68 -3.00 -8.96
C LEU A 349 8.77 -4.16 -8.59
N LEU A 350 8.67 -4.45 -7.30
CA LEU A 350 7.86 -5.53 -6.77
C LEU A 350 7.49 -5.14 -5.34
N GLU A 351 6.33 -4.50 -5.20
CA GLU A 351 5.88 -4.00 -3.91
C GLU A 351 4.35 -3.96 -3.82
N PRO A 352 3.78 -4.22 -2.64
CA PRO A 352 2.38 -3.96 -2.37
C PRO A 352 2.12 -2.45 -2.47
N LEU A 353 0.98 -2.07 -3.05
CA LEU A 353 0.56 -0.68 -3.06
C LEU A 353 0.22 -0.23 -1.63
N PRO A 354 0.93 0.76 -1.07
CA PRO A 354 0.69 1.20 0.29
C PRO A 354 -0.69 1.84 0.40
N TRP A 355 -1.38 1.58 1.50
CA TRP A 355 -2.69 2.17 1.82
C TRP A 355 -3.70 2.07 0.66
N THR A 356 -3.67 0.96 -0.07
CA THR A 356 -4.57 0.70 -1.20
C THR A 356 -5.15 -0.70 -1.07
N PHE A 357 -6.48 -0.81 -1.11
CA PHE A 357 -7.20 -2.07 -0.97
C PHE A 357 -8.38 -2.09 -1.94
N ALA A 358 -8.77 -3.27 -2.40
CA ALA A 358 -9.97 -3.47 -3.20
C ALA A 358 -10.93 -4.42 -2.45
N ALA A 359 -12.20 -4.05 -2.33
CA ALA A 359 -13.22 -4.91 -1.72
C ALA A 359 -14.21 -5.39 -2.77
N ILE A 360 -14.46 -6.69 -2.80
CA ILE A 360 -15.30 -7.32 -3.83
C ILE A 360 -16.76 -6.95 -3.60
N THR A 361 -17.41 -6.41 -4.62
CA THR A 361 -18.82 -6.02 -4.64
C THR A 361 -19.68 -7.02 -5.42
N GLY A 362 -19.10 -7.69 -6.41
CA GLY A 362 -19.79 -8.66 -7.26
C GLY A 362 -18.85 -9.78 -7.75
N THR A 363 -19.40 -10.96 -8.02
CA THR A 363 -18.64 -12.09 -8.58
C THR A 363 -19.53 -13.04 -9.37
N ASP A 364 -19.03 -13.53 -10.51
CA ASP A 364 -19.59 -14.66 -11.26
C ASP A 364 -18.74 -15.95 -11.10
N GLY A 365 -17.74 -15.92 -10.21
CA GLY A 365 -16.73 -16.97 -10.00
C GLY A 365 -15.42 -16.75 -10.77
N ILE A 366 -15.44 -16.06 -11.92
CA ILE A 366 -14.26 -15.78 -12.76
C ILE A 366 -13.92 -14.30 -12.73
N HIS A 367 -14.90 -13.45 -13.01
CA HIS A 367 -14.83 -12.01 -12.97
C HIS A 367 -15.30 -11.51 -11.61
N LEU A 368 -14.58 -10.51 -11.09
CA LEU A 368 -14.86 -9.87 -9.81
C LEU A 368 -14.97 -8.36 -10.04
N ASP A 369 -16.04 -7.77 -9.51
CA ASP A 369 -16.19 -6.33 -9.40
C ASP A 369 -15.73 -5.89 -8.01
N ALA A 370 -15.02 -4.77 -7.92
CA ALA A 370 -14.50 -4.29 -6.64
C ALA A 370 -14.57 -2.77 -6.50
N ASN A 371 -14.80 -2.32 -5.27
CA ASN A 371 -14.54 -0.95 -4.83
C ASN A 371 -13.07 -0.79 -4.44
N VAL A 372 -12.43 0.30 -4.87
CA VAL A 372 -11.03 0.62 -4.62
C VAL A 372 -10.93 1.73 -3.57
N TYR A 373 -10.22 1.44 -2.48
CA TYR A 373 -9.95 2.35 -1.38
C TYR A 373 -8.47 2.71 -1.38
N THR A 374 -8.15 3.99 -1.62
CA THR A 374 -6.77 4.51 -1.62
C THR A 374 -6.66 5.74 -0.73
N TYR A 375 -5.44 6.05 -0.28
CA TYR A 375 -5.16 7.31 0.40
C TYR A 375 -5.25 8.52 -0.54
N SER A 376 -5.41 9.72 0.05
CA SER A 376 -5.52 10.99 -0.69
C SER A 376 -4.28 11.25 -1.56
N GLY A 377 -4.47 11.36 -2.87
CA GLY A 377 -3.37 11.57 -3.83
C GLY A 377 -2.52 10.34 -4.11
N GLY A 378 -2.96 9.15 -3.67
CA GLY A 378 -2.31 7.90 -3.99
C GLY A 378 -2.45 7.50 -5.46
N PRO A 379 -1.61 6.56 -5.94
CA PRO A 379 -1.61 6.13 -7.34
C PRO A 379 -2.91 5.42 -7.75
N GLY A 380 -3.70 4.93 -6.77
CA GLY A 380 -4.85 4.08 -7.02
C GLY A 380 -4.46 2.81 -7.78
N LEU A 381 -5.44 2.17 -8.43
CA LEU A 381 -5.19 1.06 -9.36
C LEU A 381 -5.07 1.52 -10.82
N GLN A 382 -5.30 2.81 -11.08
CA GLN A 382 -5.23 3.37 -12.42
C GLN A 382 -3.78 3.39 -12.93
N GLY A 383 -3.61 3.02 -14.18
CA GLY A 383 -2.34 3.24 -14.85
C GLY A 383 -2.31 2.67 -16.25
N ARG A 384 -1.36 3.14 -17.06
CA ARG A 384 -1.20 2.69 -18.43
C ARG A 384 -1.00 1.17 -18.47
N LYS A 385 -1.84 0.48 -19.24
CA LYS A 385 -1.66 -0.94 -19.57
C LYS A 385 -0.35 -1.09 -20.33
N ASN A 386 0.57 -1.88 -19.79
CA ASN A 386 1.87 -2.16 -20.39
C ASN A 386 2.18 -3.63 -20.11
N ARG A 387 2.70 -4.35 -21.11
CA ARG A 387 3.11 -5.75 -20.98
C ARG A 387 4.13 -5.97 -19.86
N ARG A 388 4.94 -4.96 -19.55
CA ARG A 388 5.97 -5.02 -18.49
C ARG A 388 5.47 -4.67 -17.09
N THR A 389 4.24 -4.17 -16.94
CA THR A 389 3.69 -3.81 -15.62
C THR A 389 2.48 -4.68 -15.36
N GLN A 390 2.63 -5.63 -14.45
CA GLN A 390 1.53 -6.46 -13.95
C GLN A 390 0.97 -5.83 -12.68
N ARG A 391 -0.35 -5.91 -12.53
CA ARG A 391 -1.07 -5.55 -11.31
C ARG A 391 -1.94 -6.73 -10.93
N VAL A 392 -1.64 -7.33 -9.81
CA VAL A 392 -2.44 -8.42 -9.25
C VAL A 392 -2.88 -8.05 -7.85
N LEU A 393 -3.94 -8.68 -7.39
CA LEU A 393 -4.47 -8.50 -6.07
C LEU A 393 -4.47 -9.84 -5.35
N LEU A 394 -4.02 -9.83 -4.10
CA LEU A 394 -3.98 -10.99 -3.22
C LEU A 394 -4.99 -10.79 -2.09
N ARG A 395 -5.76 -11.81 -1.74
CA ARG A 395 -6.70 -11.73 -0.61
C ARG A 395 -5.95 -11.42 0.70
N VAL A 396 -6.44 -10.43 1.45
CA VAL A 396 -5.86 -10.05 2.75
C VAL A 396 -6.17 -11.08 3.83
N ARG A 397 -5.24 -11.25 4.77
CA ARG A 397 -5.30 -12.26 5.82
C ARG A 397 -4.83 -11.67 7.15
N PRO A 398 -5.71 -10.94 7.86
CA PRO A 398 -5.36 -10.28 9.12
C PRO A 398 -5.13 -11.31 10.23
N GLN A 399 -3.95 -11.29 10.82
CA GLN A 399 -3.52 -12.22 11.88
C GLN A 399 -3.50 -11.59 13.27
N HIS A 400 -3.21 -10.30 13.37
CA HIS A 400 -3.04 -9.64 14.65
C HIS A 400 -4.37 -9.07 15.17
N ALA A 401 -4.55 -9.09 16.49
CA ALA A 401 -5.69 -8.45 17.14
C ALA A 401 -5.59 -6.92 17.14
N ARG A 402 -4.42 -6.37 16.85
CA ARG A 402 -4.14 -4.93 16.78
C ARG A 402 -2.98 -4.67 15.83
N THR A 403 -2.93 -3.46 15.28
CA THR A 403 -1.77 -2.95 14.52
C THR A 403 -1.24 -1.70 15.22
N GLU A 404 0.07 -1.62 15.36
CA GLU A 404 0.76 -0.43 15.83
C GLU A 404 1.01 0.52 14.66
N LEU A 405 0.23 1.60 14.58
CA LEU A 405 0.42 2.67 13.61
C LEU A 405 1.58 3.56 14.07
N LYS A 406 2.66 3.62 13.29
CA LYS A 406 3.79 4.53 13.50
C LYS A 406 3.73 5.66 12.48
N VAL A 407 3.58 6.89 12.94
CA VAL A 407 3.54 8.09 12.10
C VAL A 407 4.90 8.77 12.10
N VAL A 408 5.47 8.96 10.92
CA VAL A 408 6.79 9.58 10.71
C VAL A 408 6.72 10.70 9.67
N VAL A 409 7.69 11.61 9.72
CA VAL A 409 7.85 12.66 8.73
C VAL A 409 8.32 12.03 7.40
N ARG A 410 7.59 12.31 6.32
CA ARG A 410 7.83 11.78 4.98
C ARG A 410 9.29 11.92 4.55
N GLY A 411 9.86 10.82 4.05
CA GLY A 411 11.25 10.74 3.62
C GLY A 411 12.27 10.73 4.77
N THR A 412 11.82 10.59 6.02
CA THR A 412 12.69 10.49 7.20
C THR A 412 12.12 9.46 8.19
N ASP A 413 12.94 9.06 9.17
CA ASP A 413 12.48 8.21 10.29
C ASP A 413 12.07 9.01 11.53
N VAL A 414 11.95 10.34 11.40
CA VAL A 414 11.62 11.22 12.53
C VAL A 414 10.14 11.01 12.90
N PRO A 415 9.84 10.64 14.17
CA PRO A 415 8.47 10.41 14.60
C PRO A 415 7.66 11.71 14.65
N GLN A 416 6.36 11.62 14.36
CA GLN A 416 5.41 12.72 14.51
C GLN A 416 4.49 12.50 15.73
N PRO A 417 4.82 13.07 16.90
CA PRO A 417 4.03 12.90 18.11
C PRO A 417 2.77 13.78 18.12
N GLY A 418 1.78 13.41 18.94
CA GLY A 418 0.60 14.23 19.20
C GLY A 418 -0.42 14.32 18.05
N CYS A 419 -0.27 13.51 17.01
CA CYS A 419 -1.25 13.42 15.93
C CYS A 419 -2.53 12.76 16.45
N PHE A 420 -3.69 13.37 16.20
CA PHE A 420 -4.99 12.80 16.51
C PHE A 420 -5.37 11.76 15.47
N VAL A 421 -5.76 10.58 15.93
CA VAL A 421 -6.20 9.47 15.08
C VAL A 421 -7.71 9.30 15.24
N TYR A 422 -8.42 9.40 14.13
CA TYR A 422 -9.85 9.15 14.03
C TYR A 422 -10.11 7.94 13.13
N ARG A 423 -11.16 7.19 13.42
CA ARG A 423 -11.76 6.23 12.51
C ARG A 423 -12.96 6.89 11.83
N ARG A 424 -13.13 6.64 10.54
CA ARG A 424 -14.34 6.99 9.82
C ARG A 424 -15.15 5.75 9.48
N ASP A 425 -16.43 5.77 9.78
CA ASP A 425 -17.37 4.72 9.37
C ASP A 425 -17.62 4.78 7.85
N TRP A 426 -17.69 3.64 7.19
CA TRP A 426 -17.83 3.59 5.72
C TRP A 426 -19.24 3.92 5.22
N LEU A 427 -20.23 3.81 6.10
CA LEU A 427 -21.64 3.89 5.77
C LEU A 427 -22.25 5.21 6.22
N SER A 428 -22.05 5.58 7.49
CA SER A 428 -22.53 6.86 8.05
C SER A 428 -21.59 8.04 7.77
N ASP A 429 -20.34 7.76 7.39
CA ASP A 429 -19.27 8.75 7.27
C ASP A 429 -18.94 9.49 8.60
N ASP A 430 -19.43 8.98 9.74
CA ASP A 430 -19.15 9.52 11.08
C ASP A 430 -17.70 9.30 11.51
N PHE A 431 -17.22 10.16 12.39
CA PHE A 431 -15.86 10.11 12.93
C PHE A 431 -15.86 9.70 14.40
N GLU A 432 -15.17 8.61 14.69
CA GLU A 432 -14.85 8.15 16.05
C GLU A 432 -13.42 8.57 16.40
N PHE A 433 -13.24 9.29 17.50
CA PHE A 433 -11.90 9.63 18.00
C PHE A 433 -11.29 8.43 18.72
N LEU A 434 -10.15 7.92 18.22
CA LEU A 434 -9.47 6.77 18.82
C LEU A 434 -8.42 7.19 19.85
N GLY A 435 -7.66 8.26 19.59
CA GLY A 435 -6.59 8.70 20.47
C GLY A 435 -5.54 9.55 19.78
N ARG A 436 -4.36 9.68 20.41
CA ARG A 436 -3.23 10.46 19.89
C ARG A 436 -1.96 9.60 19.80
N THR A 437 -1.09 9.92 18.85
CA THR A 437 0.25 9.32 18.79
C THR A 437 1.09 9.77 19.99
N ASP A 438 1.86 8.83 20.54
CA ASP A 438 2.77 9.07 21.65
C ASP A 438 4.04 9.85 21.19
N TRP A 439 5.01 10.02 22.09
CA TRP A 439 6.27 10.71 21.79
C TRP A 439 7.13 9.99 20.72
N ARG A 440 6.87 8.71 20.44
CA ARG A 440 7.50 7.91 19.38
C ARG A 440 6.70 7.97 18.07
N GLY A 441 5.63 8.74 18.02
CA GLY A 441 4.71 8.78 16.88
C GLY A 441 3.87 7.50 16.75
N GLN A 442 3.75 6.69 17.80
CA GLN A 442 3.06 5.40 17.77
C GLN A 442 1.65 5.49 18.35
N PHE A 443 0.72 4.74 17.77
CA PHE A 443 -0.65 4.55 18.26
C PHE A 443 -1.15 3.13 17.95
N SER A 444 -1.79 2.47 18.91
CA SER A 444 -2.29 1.10 18.70
C SER A 444 -3.75 1.11 18.25
N VAL A 445 -4.01 0.61 17.05
CA VAL A 445 -5.36 0.43 16.49
C VAL A 445 -5.81 -1.00 16.74
N VAL A 446 -6.88 -1.17 17.52
CA VAL A 446 -7.44 -2.49 17.84
C VAL A 446 -8.39 -2.93 16.74
N ARG A 447 -8.28 -4.20 16.33
CA ARG A 447 -9.16 -4.80 15.32
C ARG A 447 -10.59 -4.85 15.84
N GLN A 448 -11.53 -4.32 15.05
CA GLN A 448 -12.95 -4.44 15.29
C GLN A 448 -13.61 -5.46 14.35
N SER A 449 -14.90 -5.72 14.59
CA SER A 449 -15.71 -6.47 13.64
C SER A 449 -15.78 -5.70 12.32
N PRO A 450 -15.70 -6.39 11.16
CA PRO A 450 -15.81 -5.73 9.86
C PRO A 450 -17.08 -4.89 9.77
N SER A 451 -16.95 -3.65 9.28
CA SER A 451 -18.07 -2.73 9.09
C SER A 451 -18.75 -2.96 7.73
N PRO A 452 -20.03 -2.58 7.61
CA PRO A 452 -20.70 -2.58 6.33
C PRO A 452 -20.20 -1.46 5.42
N PHE A 453 -20.39 -1.62 4.12
CA PHE A 453 -20.09 -0.61 3.11
C PHE A 453 -21.09 -0.65 1.96
N LEU A 454 -21.09 0.40 1.14
CA LEU A 454 -21.89 0.47 -0.08
C LEU A 454 -21.02 0.33 -1.34
N PRO A 455 -21.47 -0.43 -2.35
CA PRO A 455 -20.93 -0.36 -3.72
C PRO A 455 -20.84 1.09 -4.23
N ASP A 456 -19.77 1.45 -4.96
CA ASP A 456 -19.51 2.85 -5.35
C ASP A 456 -20.54 3.37 -6.38
N ASP A 457 -21.02 2.52 -7.27
CA ASP A 457 -22.11 2.80 -8.22
C ASP A 457 -23.41 3.20 -7.48
N ILE A 458 -23.75 2.45 -6.43
CA ILE A 458 -24.93 2.73 -5.60
C ILE A 458 -24.70 4.00 -4.76
N LYS A 459 -23.51 4.15 -4.16
CA LYS A 459 -23.17 5.35 -3.37
C LYS A 459 -23.23 6.61 -4.23
N THR A 460 -22.72 6.57 -5.46
CA THR A 460 -22.73 7.71 -6.39
C THR A 460 -24.13 8.04 -6.87
N ALA A 461 -24.94 7.04 -7.23
CA ALA A 461 -26.35 7.25 -7.61
C ALA A 461 -27.15 7.90 -6.46
N ARG A 462 -27.00 7.41 -5.22
CA ARG A 462 -27.66 8.02 -4.05
C ARG A 462 -27.23 9.47 -3.83
N MET A 463 -25.93 9.77 -3.93
CA MET A 463 -25.43 11.14 -3.77
C MET A 463 -25.94 12.08 -4.87
N GLN A 464 -26.15 11.59 -6.10
CA GLN A 464 -26.75 12.40 -7.17
C GLN A 464 -28.19 12.76 -6.83
N VAL A 465 -28.99 11.78 -6.41
CA VAL A 465 -30.38 12.00 -5.99
C VAL A 465 -30.48 12.99 -4.82
N ILE A 466 -29.62 12.85 -3.80
CA ILE A 466 -29.56 13.78 -2.66
C ILE A 466 -29.27 15.21 -3.14
N ARG A 467 -28.25 15.40 -3.99
CA ARG A 467 -27.89 16.73 -4.51
C ARG A 467 -28.98 17.34 -5.37
N GLU A 468 -29.68 16.52 -6.15
CA GLU A 468 -30.83 16.98 -6.94
C GLU A 468 -32.00 17.41 -6.05
N ALA A 469 -32.26 16.70 -4.95
CA ALA A 469 -33.25 17.08 -3.96
C ALA A 469 -32.87 18.39 -3.26
N GLU A 470 -31.63 18.52 -2.75
CA GLU A 470 -31.12 19.76 -2.13
C GLU A 470 -31.21 20.96 -3.09
N LYS A 471 -30.89 20.74 -4.37
CA LYS A 471 -31.00 21.79 -5.39
C LYS A 471 -32.45 22.20 -5.61
N ARG A 472 -33.40 21.25 -5.66
CA ARG A 472 -34.85 21.55 -5.78
C ARG A 472 -35.36 22.31 -4.56
N GLU A 473 -34.91 21.97 -3.36
CA GLU A 473 -35.27 22.68 -2.13
C GLU A 473 -34.74 24.12 -2.14
N LEU A 474 -33.49 24.34 -2.54
CA LEU A 474 -32.91 25.67 -2.68
C LEU A 474 -33.62 26.51 -3.74
N GLU A 475 -33.97 25.93 -4.90
CA GLU A 475 -34.73 26.61 -5.94
C GLU A 475 -36.16 26.95 -5.49
N ALA A 476 -36.82 26.05 -4.74
CA ALA A 476 -38.13 26.31 -4.15
C ALA A 476 -38.05 27.41 -3.08
N ALA A 477 -37.03 27.41 -2.22
CA ALA A 477 -36.81 28.46 -1.22
C ALA A 477 -36.56 29.84 -1.87
N ALA A 478 -35.75 29.88 -2.93
CA ALA A 478 -35.48 31.11 -3.68
C ALA A 478 -36.74 31.65 -4.40
N GLN A 479 -37.61 30.78 -4.90
CA GLN A 479 -38.90 31.19 -5.48
C GLN A 479 -39.84 31.78 -4.43
N VAL A 480 -39.87 31.24 -3.22
CA VAL A 480 -40.68 31.78 -2.12
C VAL A 480 -40.15 33.16 -1.68
N GLU A 481 -38.83 33.35 -1.57
CA GLU A 481 -38.23 34.67 -1.28
C GLU A 481 -38.53 35.71 -2.38
N ALA A 482 -38.42 35.33 -3.66
CA ALA A 482 -38.73 36.23 -4.78
C ALA A 482 -40.22 36.65 -4.84
N THR A 483 -41.12 35.79 -4.37
CA THR A 483 -42.57 36.09 -4.30
C THR A 483 -42.91 36.97 -3.09
N GLN A 484 -42.06 36.98 -2.04
CA GLN A 484 -42.23 37.85 -0.86
C GLN A 484 -41.69 39.27 -1.10
N ASP A 485 -40.61 39.43 -1.88
CA ASP A 485 -40.02 40.75 -2.19
C ASP A 485 -40.85 41.59 -3.19
N THR A 486 -41.78 40.97 -3.92
CA THR A 486 -42.67 41.66 -4.87
C THR A 486 -44.00 42.12 -4.26
N GLY A 487 -44.26 41.82 -2.98
CA GLY A 487 -45.53 42.09 -2.29
C GLY A 487 -45.70 43.46 -1.63
N SER A 488 -44.76 44.39 -1.78
CA SER A 488 -44.81 45.73 -1.17
C SER A 488 -45.23 46.83 -2.16
N SER A 489 -46.39 46.69 -2.81
CA SER A 489 -47.17 47.85 -3.28
C SER A 489 -48.62 47.48 -3.65
N GLY A 490 -49.59 48.03 -2.92
CA GLY A 490 -50.87 48.48 -3.46
C GLY A 490 -52.00 47.47 -3.73
N ASP A 491 -52.98 47.51 -2.81
CA ASP A 491 -54.43 47.50 -3.04
C ASP A 491 -55.21 46.18 -3.25
N THR A 492 -56.44 46.26 -2.77
CA THR A 492 -57.49 45.28 -2.48
C THR A 492 -58.07 44.57 -3.71
N GLY A 493 -58.15 43.23 -3.65
CA GLY A 493 -59.03 42.45 -4.54
C GLY A 493 -58.64 40.99 -4.76
N GLY A 494 -59.46 40.06 -4.24
CA GLY A 494 -59.55 38.68 -4.73
C GLY A 494 -58.47 37.70 -4.25
N VAL A 495 -58.76 36.97 -3.18
CA VAL A 495 -57.94 35.84 -2.71
C VAL A 495 -58.03 34.69 -3.72
N ALA A 496 -57.03 34.60 -4.60
CA ALA A 496 -56.68 33.36 -5.29
C ALA A 496 -55.43 32.79 -4.59
N VAL A 497 -55.65 31.79 -3.73
CA VAL A 497 -54.57 30.97 -3.16
C VAL A 497 -53.97 30.20 -4.33
N SER A 498 -52.84 30.66 -4.86
CA SER A 498 -52.01 29.83 -5.75
C SER A 498 -51.65 28.55 -5.00
N PRO A 499 -51.91 27.36 -5.57
CA PRO A 499 -51.55 26.12 -4.90
C PRO A 499 -50.04 26.08 -4.73
N ALA A 500 -49.59 25.66 -3.53
CA ALA A 500 -48.19 25.36 -3.28
C ALA A 500 -47.65 24.48 -4.42
N PRO A 501 -46.41 24.70 -4.89
CA PRO A 501 -45.83 23.87 -5.93
C PRO A 501 -45.93 22.42 -5.46
N THR A 502 -46.69 21.61 -6.21
CA THR A 502 -46.80 20.18 -5.95
C THR A 502 -45.41 19.59 -6.15
N LEU A 503 -44.64 19.48 -5.06
CA LEU A 503 -43.42 18.70 -5.04
C LEU A 503 -43.81 17.30 -5.52
N GLY A 504 -43.22 16.87 -6.64
CA GLY A 504 -43.36 15.50 -7.12
C GLY A 504 -42.94 14.50 -6.04
N PRO A 505 -43.14 13.18 -6.26
CA PRO A 505 -42.74 12.16 -5.30
C PRO A 505 -41.28 12.37 -4.86
N ASP A 506 -41.05 12.23 -3.55
CA ASP A 506 -39.73 12.41 -2.94
C ASP A 506 -38.71 11.46 -3.61
N PRO A 507 -37.70 11.98 -4.33
CA PRO A 507 -36.69 11.17 -4.99
C PRO A 507 -35.95 10.23 -4.03
N LEU A 508 -35.86 10.59 -2.74
CA LEU A 508 -35.24 9.77 -1.71
C LEU A 508 -36.06 8.53 -1.35
N ALA A 509 -37.39 8.58 -1.52
CA ALA A 509 -38.29 7.48 -1.22
C ALA A 509 -38.23 6.35 -2.28
N GLU A 510 -37.77 6.64 -3.50
CA GLU A 510 -37.59 5.65 -4.56
C GLU A 510 -36.29 4.83 -4.42
N LEU A 511 -35.33 5.31 -3.63
CA LEU A 511 -34.08 4.59 -3.39
C LEU A 511 -34.27 3.43 -2.41
N PRO A 512 -33.72 2.24 -2.70
CA PRO A 512 -33.79 1.12 -1.76
C PRO A 512 -33.15 1.50 -0.40
N PRO A 513 -33.67 1.00 0.74
CA PRO A 513 -33.07 1.23 2.03
C PRO A 513 -31.60 0.80 2.05
N VAL A 514 -30.73 1.59 2.69
CA VAL A 514 -29.28 1.35 2.73
C VAL A 514 -28.97 -0.06 3.24
N GLU A 515 -29.69 -0.52 4.28
CA GLU A 515 -29.53 -1.84 4.90
C GLU A 515 -29.72 -3.01 3.92
N LYS A 516 -30.54 -2.84 2.89
CA LYS A 516 -30.80 -3.90 1.88
C LYS A 516 -29.71 -4.01 0.83
N VAL A 517 -28.89 -2.97 0.71
CA VAL A 517 -27.90 -2.83 -0.38
C VAL A 517 -26.47 -2.76 0.17
N ALA A 518 -26.33 -2.57 1.48
CA ALA A 518 -25.07 -2.63 2.18
C ALA A 518 -24.47 -4.05 2.12
N LEU A 519 -23.19 -4.11 1.79
CA LEU A 519 -22.38 -5.30 1.83
C LEU A 519 -21.54 -5.31 3.10
N GLN A 520 -21.18 -6.49 3.60
CA GLN A 520 -20.31 -6.63 4.76
C GLN A 520 -18.89 -6.93 4.31
N PHE A 521 -17.90 -6.19 4.81
CA PHE A 521 -16.52 -6.59 4.62
C PHE A 521 -16.27 -7.94 5.33
N ARG A 522 -15.39 -8.76 4.76
CA ARG A 522 -14.90 -10.01 5.36
C ARG A 522 -13.55 -9.85 6.06
N ALA A 523 -12.94 -8.67 5.90
CA ALA A 523 -11.74 -8.23 6.60
C ALA A 523 -12.01 -6.88 7.30
N PRO A 524 -11.31 -6.56 8.41
CA PRO A 524 -11.48 -5.33 9.16
C PRO A 524 -10.82 -4.14 8.43
N LEU A 525 -11.33 -3.79 7.25
CA LEU A 525 -10.91 -2.61 6.50
C LEU A 525 -11.49 -1.36 7.18
N GLU A 526 -10.62 -0.46 7.63
CA GLU A 526 -10.99 0.79 8.30
C GLU A 526 -10.44 2.00 7.53
N GLN A 527 -11.07 3.16 7.68
CA GLN A 527 -10.54 4.42 7.17
C GLN A 527 -10.01 5.29 8.31
N LEU A 528 -8.69 5.39 8.43
CA LEU A 528 -8.04 6.20 9.46
C LEU A 528 -7.81 7.63 8.97
N TYR A 529 -8.15 8.60 9.80
CA TYR A 529 -7.90 10.01 9.58
C TYR A 529 -6.88 10.49 10.60
N ILE A 530 -5.74 10.96 10.10
CA ILE A 530 -4.67 11.49 10.94
C ILE A 530 -4.73 13.00 10.86
N LYS A 531 -4.93 13.66 12.00
CA LYS A 531 -4.93 15.11 12.13
C LYS A 531 -3.76 15.61 12.97
N SER A 532 -3.20 16.76 12.59
CA SER A 532 -2.29 17.55 13.41
C SER A 532 -2.95 18.90 13.66
N GLY A 533 -3.24 19.21 14.94
CA GLY A 533 -4.18 20.28 15.29
C GLY A 533 -5.53 20.09 14.58
N ASP A 534 -5.96 21.12 13.86
CA ASP A 534 -7.24 21.11 13.12
C ASP A 534 -7.12 20.61 11.68
N ILE A 535 -5.91 20.26 11.21
CA ILE A 535 -5.66 19.87 9.83
C ILE A 535 -5.57 18.36 9.68
N VAL A 536 -6.28 17.82 8.68
CA VAL A 536 -6.11 16.43 8.24
C VAL A 536 -4.82 16.31 7.42
N LEU A 537 -3.85 15.57 7.95
CA LEU A 537 -2.61 15.22 7.26
C LEU A 537 -2.81 14.08 6.27
N ALA A 538 -3.60 13.08 6.64
CA ALA A 538 -3.85 11.92 5.80
C ALA A 538 -5.20 11.26 6.05
N LYS A 539 -5.67 10.58 5.00
CA LYS A 539 -6.80 9.66 5.00
C LYS A 539 -6.26 8.32 4.52
N LEU A 540 -6.20 7.32 5.39
CA LEU A 540 -5.48 6.07 5.18
C LEU A 540 -6.44 4.89 5.32
N PRO A 541 -6.85 4.23 4.23
CA PRO A 541 -7.55 2.96 4.33
C PRO A 541 -6.56 1.88 4.76
N TYR A 542 -6.94 1.04 5.72
CA TYR A 542 -6.06 0.00 6.25
C TYR A 542 -6.84 -1.20 6.80
N VAL A 543 -6.31 -2.41 6.59
CA VAL A 543 -6.85 -3.64 7.17
C VAL A 543 -6.16 -3.92 8.49
N VAL A 544 -6.86 -3.67 9.60
CA VAL A 544 -6.28 -3.83 10.95
C VAL A 544 -5.91 -5.29 11.20
N GLY A 545 -4.67 -5.50 11.61
CA GLY A 545 -4.14 -6.81 11.92
C GLY A 545 -3.44 -7.52 10.75
N MET A 546 -3.30 -6.90 9.58
CA MET A 546 -2.42 -7.45 8.53
C MET A 546 -0.97 -7.51 8.98
N GLU A 547 -0.47 -6.39 9.51
CA GLU A 547 0.90 -6.28 10.01
C GLU A 547 0.87 -5.89 11.48
N ALA A 548 1.89 -6.32 12.23
CA ALA A 548 2.03 -5.95 13.64
C ALA A 548 2.29 -4.45 13.81
N THR A 549 3.09 -3.86 12.92
CA THR A 549 3.43 -2.43 12.91
C THR A 549 3.30 -1.91 11.48
N GLN A 550 2.58 -0.80 11.31
CA GLN A 550 2.39 -0.14 10.02
C GLN A 550 2.96 1.28 10.08
N VAL A 551 3.85 1.63 9.15
CA VAL A 551 4.46 2.97 9.08
C VAL A 551 3.69 3.88 8.11
N ALA A 552 3.28 5.06 8.59
CA ALA A 552 2.63 6.11 7.83
C ALA A 552 3.55 7.33 7.68
N GLU A 553 3.99 7.59 6.45
CA GLU A 553 4.83 8.73 6.11
C GLU A 553 3.99 9.98 5.76
N LEU A 554 3.99 10.96 6.66
CA LEU A 554 3.16 12.16 6.55
C LEU A 554 3.98 13.43 6.35
N PRO A 555 3.43 14.48 5.71
CA PRO A 555 4.10 15.77 5.62
C PRO A 555 4.47 16.32 7.01
N ASP A 556 5.59 17.03 7.12
CA ASP A 556 5.93 17.72 8.37
C ASP A 556 4.99 18.91 8.59
N ASP A 557 4.36 18.91 9.76
CA ASP A 557 3.43 19.96 10.20
C ASP A 557 3.91 20.68 11.47
N SER A 558 5.11 20.37 11.95
CA SER A 558 5.64 20.82 13.25
C SER A 558 5.70 22.34 13.34
N ARG A 559 6.25 23.01 12.31
CA ARG A 559 6.38 24.48 12.30
C ARG A 559 5.04 25.20 12.27
N ARG A 560 4.08 24.66 11.53
CA ARG A 560 2.72 25.23 11.47
C ARG A 560 2.04 25.10 12.83
N LEU A 561 2.17 23.94 13.48
CA LEU A 561 1.61 23.71 14.81
C LEU A 561 2.25 24.63 15.86
N GLN A 562 3.56 24.85 15.78
CA GLN A 562 4.27 25.83 16.63
C GLN A 562 3.77 27.25 16.39
N ALA A 563 3.62 27.69 15.14
CA ALA A 563 3.08 29.00 14.80
C ALA A 563 1.64 29.16 15.31
N GLU A 564 0.83 28.12 15.21
CA GLU A 564 -0.53 28.09 15.75
C GLU A 564 -0.56 28.29 17.26
N ALA A 565 0.29 27.59 18.01
CA ALA A 565 0.38 27.73 19.45
C ALA A 565 0.78 29.16 19.86
N HIS A 566 1.78 29.74 19.18
CA HIS A 566 2.19 31.13 19.43
C HIS A 566 1.08 32.12 19.11
N ILE A 567 0.38 31.95 17.98
CA ILE A 567 -0.71 32.83 17.57
C ILE A 567 -1.89 32.72 18.54
N ARG A 568 -2.27 31.52 18.99
CA ARG A 568 -3.33 31.35 19.99
C ARG A 568 -2.96 32.02 21.32
N GLY A 569 -1.71 31.88 21.77
CA GLY A 569 -1.21 32.58 22.96
C GLY A 569 -1.28 34.11 22.78
N PHE A 570 -0.84 34.61 21.63
CA PHE A 570 -0.84 36.04 21.31
C PHE A 570 -2.26 36.62 21.18
N GLN A 571 -3.21 35.86 20.62
CA GLN A 571 -4.63 36.24 20.59
C GLN A 571 -5.21 36.34 22.00
N GLY A 572 -4.81 35.46 22.92
CA GLY A 572 -5.12 35.57 24.35
C GLY A 572 -4.61 36.88 24.94
N GLU A 573 -3.34 37.23 24.69
CA GLU A 573 -2.76 38.50 25.15
C GLU A 573 -3.51 39.73 24.61
N ILE A 574 -3.95 39.69 23.34
CA ILE A 574 -4.75 40.77 22.74
C ILE A 574 -6.09 40.91 23.48
N LEU A 575 -6.78 39.80 23.75
CA LEU A 575 -8.08 39.81 24.44
C LEU A 575 -7.95 40.35 25.87
N ASP A 576 -6.92 39.93 26.60
CA ASP A 576 -6.65 40.42 27.96
C ASP A 576 -6.35 41.91 27.95
N LEU A 577 -5.58 42.39 26.98
CA LEU A 577 -5.25 43.80 26.83
C LEU A 577 -6.49 44.63 26.52
N ILE A 578 -7.37 44.18 25.62
CA ILE A 578 -8.66 44.83 25.33
C ILE A 578 -9.52 44.87 26.60
N GLY A 579 -9.60 43.76 27.34
CA GLY A 579 -10.34 43.68 28.60
C GLY A 579 -9.83 44.69 29.63
N LEU A 580 -8.51 44.76 29.83
CA LEU A 580 -7.87 45.71 30.73
C LEU A 580 -8.10 47.16 30.30
N ARG A 581 -7.95 47.48 29.01
CA ARG A 581 -8.21 48.84 28.49
C ARG A 581 -9.65 49.28 28.72
N ASN A 582 -10.62 48.41 28.43
CA ASN A 582 -12.03 48.69 28.62
C ASN A 582 -12.39 48.83 30.11
N LEU A 583 -11.82 47.99 30.98
CA LEU A 583 -12.02 48.08 32.42
C LEU A 583 -11.47 49.39 32.98
N LEU A 584 -10.23 49.77 32.61
CA LEU A 584 -9.62 51.02 33.06
C LEU A 584 -10.39 52.22 32.53
N ALA A 585 -10.80 52.23 31.25
CA ALA A 585 -11.62 53.30 30.68
C ALA A 585 -12.98 53.44 31.40
N ALA A 586 -13.65 52.33 31.73
CA ALA A 586 -14.89 52.35 32.49
C ALA A 586 -14.68 52.86 33.93
N ARG A 587 -13.58 52.46 34.59
CA ARG A 587 -13.20 52.94 35.92
C ARG A 587 -12.92 54.45 35.92
N ILE A 588 -12.24 54.96 34.90
CA ILE A 588 -12.02 56.40 34.72
C ILE A 588 -13.36 57.15 34.60
N LYS A 589 -14.29 56.66 33.77
CA LYS A 589 -15.64 57.25 33.64
C LYS A 589 -16.38 57.29 34.98
N LEU A 590 -16.26 56.23 35.79
CA LEU A 590 -16.81 56.18 37.15
C LEU A 590 -16.19 57.24 38.08
N TYR A 591 -14.86 57.37 38.09
CA TYR A 591 -14.19 58.37 38.91
C TYR A 591 -14.50 59.81 38.49
N LEU A 592 -14.67 60.07 37.20
CA LEU A 592 -15.13 61.37 36.71
C LEU A 592 -16.55 61.68 37.20
N ARG A 593 -17.46 60.70 37.19
CA ARG A 593 -18.83 60.86 37.73
C ARG A 593 -18.84 61.16 39.22
N ASP A 594 -17.94 60.54 39.98
CA ASP A 594 -17.83 60.71 41.43
C ASP A 594 -16.93 61.92 41.82
N SER A 595 -16.51 62.75 40.85
CA SER A 595 -15.62 63.92 41.03
C SER A 595 -14.25 63.61 41.67
N LYS A 596 -13.75 62.37 41.51
CA LYS A 596 -12.45 61.91 42.02
C LYS A 596 -11.36 62.05 40.97
N PHE A 597 -10.98 63.29 40.65
CA PHE A 597 -10.07 63.61 39.54
C PHE A 597 -8.65 63.05 39.71
N ASP A 598 -8.12 63.02 40.93
CA ASP A 598 -6.77 62.49 41.18
C ASP A 598 -6.69 60.98 40.89
N GLN A 599 -7.72 60.22 41.30
CA GLN A 599 -7.81 58.78 41.02
C GLN A 599 -7.99 58.51 39.53
N ALA A 600 -8.76 59.35 38.81
CA ALA A 600 -8.89 59.26 37.37
C ALA A 600 -7.55 59.49 36.65
N LYS A 601 -6.72 60.44 37.10
CA LYS A 601 -5.37 60.69 36.57
C LYS A 601 -4.42 59.52 36.81
N THR A 602 -4.43 58.92 38.00
CA THR A 602 -3.60 57.74 38.29
C THR A 602 -3.99 56.55 37.40
N THR A 603 -5.28 56.24 37.28
CA THR A 603 -5.77 55.16 36.41
C THR A 603 -5.52 55.45 34.92
N MET A 604 -5.50 56.73 34.51
CA MET A 604 -5.10 57.12 33.15
C MET A 604 -3.60 56.85 32.88
N ALA A 605 -2.73 57.06 33.88
CA ALA A 605 -1.31 56.71 33.76
C ALA A 605 -1.12 55.19 33.60
N GLU A 606 -1.90 54.37 34.33
CA GLU A 606 -1.93 52.91 34.17
C GLU A 606 -2.39 52.51 32.75
N LEU A 607 -3.44 53.15 32.22
CA LEU A 607 -3.94 52.90 30.87
C LEU A 607 -2.89 53.21 29.79
N ARG A 608 -2.10 54.28 29.97
CA ARG A 608 -0.99 54.66 29.07
C ARG A 608 0.20 53.69 29.14
N GLY A 609 0.41 53.05 30.29
CA GLY A 609 1.48 52.08 30.50
C GLY A 609 1.21 50.71 29.87
N LEU A 610 -0.01 50.44 29.40
CA LEU A 610 -0.33 49.21 28.70
C LEU A 610 0.33 49.17 27.30
N ARG A 611 0.68 47.96 26.84
CA ARG A 611 1.31 47.75 25.53
C ARG A 611 0.50 48.40 24.41
N ASN A 612 1.20 49.04 23.48
CA ASN A 612 0.58 49.73 22.34
C ASN A 612 0.59 48.86 21.08
N TYR A 613 -0.10 49.32 20.03
CA TYR A 613 -0.18 48.62 18.74
C TYR A 613 1.22 48.30 18.18
N LYS A 614 2.15 49.26 18.25
CA LYS A 614 3.50 49.11 17.69
C LYS A 614 4.28 48.00 18.40
N GLU A 615 4.29 48.01 19.74
CA GLU A 615 4.97 46.98 20.53
C GLU A 615 4.41 45.57 20.30
N MET A 616 3.09 45.45 20.10
CA MET A 616 2.46 44.17 19.75
C MET A 616 2.79 43.76 18.31
N ALA A 617 2.76 44.70 17.36
CA ALA A 617 3.07 44.43 15.96
C ALA A 617 4.54 43.98 15.78
N ASP A 618 5.49 44.66 16.43
CA ASP A 618 6.92 44.33 16.41
C ASP A 618 7.16 42.93 17.02
N ALA A 619 6.48 42.60 18.12
CA ALA A 619 6.55 41.27 18.72
C ALA A 619 6.00 40.18 17.78
N LEU A 620 4.86 40.43 17.12
CA LEU A 620 4.25 39.49 16.18
C LEU A 620 5.14 39.27 14.95
N GLU A 621 5.79 40.32 14.44
CA GLU A 621 6.71 40.25 13.31
C GLU A 621 7.97 39.43 13.65
N LEU A 622 8.50 39.59 14.87
CA LEU A 622 9.64 38.81 15.34
C LEU A 622 9.32 37.32 15.41
N ILE A 623 8.13 36.95 15.91
CA ILE A 623 7.65 35.56 15.93
C ILE A 623 7.47 35.03 14.50
N GLN A 624 6.87 35.81 13.59
CA GLN A 624 6.69 35.39 12.20
C GLN A 624 8.04 35.11 11.52
N ARG A 625 9.04 35.97 11.74
CA ARG A 625 10.38 35.81 11.17
C ARG A 625 11.05 34.52 11.64
N ASP A 626 10.93 34.19 12.93
CA ASP A 626 11.47 32.97 13.52
C ASP A 626 10.80 31.71 12.94
N MET A 627 9.46 31.71 12.84
CA MET A 627 8.70 30.57 12.30
C MET A 627 8.96 30.32 10.80
N LEU A 628 9.33 31.37 10.06
CA LEU A 628 9.66 31.32 8.64
C LEU A 628 11.15 31.16 8.36
N ASP A 629 11.99 31.04 9.39
CA ASP A 629 13.42 30.86 9.21
C ASP A 629 13.72 29.46 8.65
N GLU A 630 14.32 29.42 7.46
CA GLU A 630 14.68 28.17 6.77
C GLU A 630 16.08 27.65 7.19
N SER A 631 16.75 28.31 8.15
CA SER A 631 18.05 27.88 8.70
C SER A 631 18.03 26.44 9.26
N ASN A 632 16.93 26.05 9.93
CA ASN A 632 16.73 24.72 10.53
C ASN A 632 15.93 23.76 9.64
N GLY A 633 15.97 23.96 8.32
CA GLY A 633 15.33 23.08 7.33
C GLY A 633 14.30 23.80 6.44
N ALA A 634 14.01 23.20 5.28
CA ALA A 634 13.08 23.77 4.31
C ALA A 634 11.61 23.64 4.77
N ILE A 635 10.83 24.71 4.61
CA ILE A 635 9.39 24.71 4.89
C ILE A 635 8.63 24.37 3.61
N PRO A 636 7.67 23.42 3.63
CA PRO A 636 6.78 23.20 2.50
C PRO A 636 6.04 24.51 2.12
N PRO A 637 5.96 24.86 0.82
CA PRO A 637 5.31 26.11 0.38
C PRO A 637 3.86 26.27 0.85
N VAL A 638 3.13 25.16 0.98
CA VAL A 638 1.75 25.14 1.49
C VAL A 638 1.71 25.55 2.96
N SER A 639 2.61 25.02 3.78
CA SER A 639 2.72 25.35 5.20
C SER A 639 3.12 26.83 5.38
N LYS A 640 4.07 27.33 4.58
CA LYS A 640 4.50 28.74 4.58
C LYS A 640 3.34 29.71 4.35
N ARG A 641 2.57 29.50 3.27
CA ARG A 641 1.39 30.33 2.95
C ARG A 641 0.34 30.33 4.06
N ARG A 642 0.14 29.18 4.71
CA ARG A 642 -0.80 29.06 5.82
C ARG A 642 -0.33 29.82 7.05
N ILE A 643 0.93 29.64 7.43
CA ILE A 643 1.56 30.40 8.52
C ILE A 643 1.38 31.90 8.27
N ASP A 644 1.71 32.39 7.08
CA ASP A 644 1.50 33.79 6.70
C ASP A 644 0.05 34.25 6.84
N THR A 645 -0.91 33.42 6.40
CA THR A 645 -2.35 33.73 6.53
C THR A 645 -2.78 33.85 7.99
N MET A 646 -2.24 33.01 8.88
CA MET A 646 -2.55 33.07 10.32
C MET A 646 -2.01 34.35 10.96
N PHE A 647 -0.77 34.75 10.61
CA PHE A 647 -0.19 36.02 11.06
C PHE A 647 -0.95 37.23 10.51
N GLN A 648 -1.34 37.21 9.23
CA GLN A 648 -2.16 38.26 8.62
C GLN A 648 -3.53 38.42 9.30
N THR A 649 -4.19 37.31 9.61
CA THR A 649 -5.49 37.33 10.31
C THR A 649 -5.34 37.93 11.71
N THR A 650 -4.26 37.58 12.41
CA THR A 650 -3.96 38.11 13.75
C THR A 650 -3.60 39.60 13.71
N ARG A 651 -2.88 40.04 12.66
CA ARG A 651 -2.60 41.47 12.44
C ARG A 651 -3.87 42.28 12.20
N LYS A 652 -4.83 41.75 11.44
CA LYS A 652 -6.14 42.40 11.27
C LYS A 652 -6.91 42.55 12.58
N LEU A 653 -6.88 41.53 13.45
CA LEU A 653 -7.46 41.63 14.79
C LEU A 653 -6.75 42.70 15.62
N LEU A 654 -5.41 42.74 15.56
CA LEU A 654 -4.62 43.77 16.22
C LEU A 654 -5.02 45.18 15.76
N GLU A 655 -5.14 45.39 14.45
CA GLU A 655 -5.57 46.67 13.85
C GLU A 655 -6.97 47.06 14.33
N GLN A 656 -7.94 46.13 14.26
CA GLN A 656 -9.33 46.38 14.63
C GLN A 656 -9.49 46.81 16.10
N TYR A 657 -8.77 46.19 17.03
CA TYR A 657 -9.02 46.37 18.47
C TYR A 657 -8.05 47.31 19.19
N LEU A 658 -6.83 47.52 18.68
CA LEU A 658 -5.82 48.37 19.35
C LEU A 658 -5.64 49.76 18.72
N GLN A 659 -6.07 49.97 17.46
CA GLN A 659 -6.10 51.30 16.84
C GLN A 659 -7.32 52.12 17.25
N ASP A 660 -8.24 51.52 18.01
CA ASP A 660 -9.43 52.21 18.48
C ASP A 660 -9.02 53.42 19.33
N ASN A 661 -9.60 54.59 19.04
CA ASN A 661 -9.22 55.89 19.61
C ASN A 661 -9.53 56.02 21.13
N LEU A 662 -9.70 54.91 21.83
CA LEU A 662 -10.14 54.83 23.23
C LEU A 662 -9.27 55.68 24.15
N ILE A 663 -7.95 55.69 23.97
CA ILE A 663 -7.03 56.50 24.78
C ILE A 663 -7.32 58.00 24.56
N THR A 664 -7.35 58.44 23.31
CA THR A 664 -7.62 59.84 22.94
C THR A 664 -9.03 60.28 23.33
N GLN A 665 -10.03 59.40 23.21
CA GLN A 665 -11.39 59.65 23.67
C GLN A 665 -11.44 59.81 25.19
N THR A 666 -10.78 58.91 25.93
CA THR A 666 -10.76 58.95 27.39
C THR A 666 -10.04 60.23 27.88
N GLU A 667 -8.95 60.64 27.23
CA GLU A 667 -8.27 61.91 27.50
C GLU A 667 -9.18 63.13 27.28
N LYS A 668 -9.90 63.16 26.15
CA LYS A 668 -10.88 64.22 25.88
C LYS A 668 -11.97 64.26 26.94
N THR A 669 -12.45 63.10 27.42
CA THR A 669 -13.47 63.06 28.49
C THR A 669 -12.96 63.54 29.84
N ILE A 670 -11.69 63.27 30.19
CA ILE A 670 -11.09 63.81 31.42
C ILE A 670 -10.93 65.33 31.28
N ALA A 671 -10.40 65.81 30.15
CA ALA A 671 -10.20 67.24 29.92
C ALA A 671 -11.53 68.04 29.91
N ALA A 672 -12.59 67.49 29.30
CA ALA A 672 -13.93 68.08 29.31
C ALA A 672 -14.56 68.11 30.71
N ALA A 673 -14.35 67.05 31.51
CA ALA A 673 -14.82 67.00 32.88
C ALA A 673 -14.07 68.00 33.80
N GLU A 674 -12.80 68.30 33.51
CA GLU A 674 -12.02 69.33 34.23
C GLU A 674 -12.42 70.76 33.84
N SER A 675 -12.83 71.00 32.59
CA SER A 675 -13.28 72.32 32.12
C SER A 675 -14.74 72.65 32.44
N GLY A 676 -15.49 71.71 33.02
CA GLY A 676 -16.90 71.89 33.39
C GLY A 676 -17.89 71.79 32.22
N GLU A 677 -17.44 71.33 31.05
CA GLU A 677 -18.30 71.10 29.89
C GLU A 677 -18.72 69.62 29.85
N THR A 678 -20.02 69.35 30.07
CA THR A 678 -20.58 68.01 29.87
C THR A 678 -20.38 67.54 28.43
N PRO A 679 -19.87 66.32 28.18
CA PRO A 679 -19.75 65.79 26.84
C PRO A 679 -21.14 65.51 26.26
N GLN A 680 -21.44 66.07 25.08
CA GLN A 680 -22.60 65.66 24.28
C GLN A 680 -22.40 64.21 23.79
N SER A 681 -23.50 63.46 23.86
CA SER A 681 -23.67 62.03 23.59
C SER A 681 -23.15 61.56 22.23
#